data_AF-A0A069D517-F1
#
_entry.id   AF-A0A069D517-F1
#
_cell.length_a   1.000
_cell.length_b   1.000
_cell.length_c   1.000
_cell.angle_alpha   90.00
_cell.angle_beta   90.00
_cell.angle_gamma   90.00
#
_symmetry.space_group_name_H-M   'P 1'
#
loop_
_entity.id
_entity.type
_entity.pdbx_description
1 polymer ?
#
loop_
_entity_poly.entity_id
_entity_poly.type
_entity_poly.pdbx_seq_one_letter_code
_entity_poly.pdbx_strand_id
1 'polypeptide(L)'
;MLEQLKITTEVTRKTPPEDFLIESERLSMLRNELSDYVELLHRKLPSGFSLYDALYCYSNLADNDSDFEFPNAVAQELTTSRLNEWRDVVEQIQVVSDFCGSIVNHPLRELKLINYSQSIKIELKDLLEKQITLLNKLKLVTNEILLLLGGNLHLSSYSEYKELFNLSLFLLEAKYLPSSLLKINDVLNVVSEIKNVIAHGIERDKSKEELIKNFAETIVDIDADRLLVDWNLSRDKWFLAKMLSRKKIARTLQAYSLNGNIEKNNVTQILATIIKYKNERRFIDSKRTFYAEMFGPLWEDWVVMRNACDEAVIFSDKIISLLGDVSLSLKVRVLFANNLSQGLDCFLLLHKSKLLMYVDCFKELSFVNDEFSMKSGVVFNDEHWVDEKLLLSERLLDNIEQLKDWCGWNSIKQQAFEKGLDAFVGYIISKETKQLIKAFNKAIYKSIINYIVDSCPTLANFNGKLFEDKIRKFKELTTQFEKLTREELFAKLAANIPSFVREASQSSEVGILQRNIRNNGRGMSIRKLFDTIPNLITRINPCMLMSPMSVAQYIDVDNVNFDLVIFDEASQMPTCEAIGAIARGQTLIVVGDPKQMPPTNFFSSNNVDEENLDKEDMESILDDCLALSMPSKYLLWHYRSKHESLIAFSNSQYYENKLLTFPSPDDIKNKVTFQPVSGFYDKSKSRQNRAEADAVVREILIRLSDHKLSKRSIGVVTFSSVQQVLIEDLLTEAFARNPELETLALDSSEPLFIKNLENVQGDERDVILFSVAYGPDKEGKISLNFGPLNREGDGGD
;
A
#
# COMPACT_ATOMS: atom_id res chain seq x y z
N MET A 1 -0.33 3.34 72.70
CA MET A 1 -1.55 2.51 72.82
C MET A 1 -2.67 3.15 73.64
N LEU A 2 -2.59 3.30 74.97
CA LEU A 2 -3.69 3.91 75.76
C LEU A 2 -4.05 5.33 75.27
N GLU A 3 -3.07 6.09 74.81
CA GLU A 3 -3.27 7.39 74.18
C GLU A 3 -4.01 7.30 72.83
N GLN A 4 -3.71 6.29 72.01
CA GLN A 4 -4.46 6.00 70.77
C GLN A 4 -5.91 5.63 71.09
N LEU A 5 -6.14 4.78 72.09
CA LEU A 5 -7.48 4.42 72.54
C LEU A 5 -8.25 5.64 73.06
N LYS A 6 -7.57 6.53 73.79
CA LYS A 6 -8.15 7.80 74.25
C LYS A 6 -8.59 8.68 73.08
N ILE A 7 -7.76 8.84 72.05
CA ILE A 7 -8.12 9.59 70.84
C ILE A 7 -9.40 9.01 70.22
N THR A 8 -9.53 7.69 70.14
CA THR A 8 -10.74 7.04 69.60
C THR A 8 -11.99 7.32 70.45
N THR A 9 -11.86 7.46 71.77
CA THR A 9 -13.00 7.81 72.65
C THR A 9 -13.50 9.24 72.44
N GLU A 10 -12.68 10.12 71.86
CA GLU A 10 -12.99 11.53 71.59
C GLU A 10 -13.50 11.75 70.16
N VAL A 11 -13.60 10.69 69.35
CA VAL A 11 -14.10 10.75 67.97
C VAL A 11 -15.56 11.20 67.95
N THR A 12 -15.82 12.28 67.22
CA THR A 12 -17.17 12.78 66.96
C THR A 12 -17.76 12.08 65.74
N ARG A 13 -18.99 11.60 65.87
CA ARG A 13 -19.75 11.04 64.74
C ARG A 13 -19.94 12.13 63.68
N LYS A 14 -19.52 11.84 62.45
CA LYS A 14 -19.77 12.66 61.27
C LYS A 14 -20.75 11.97 60.34
N THR A 15 -21.50 12.74 59.58
CA THR A 15 -22.31 12.21 58.50
C THR A 15 -21.43 11.79 57.32
N PRO A 16 -21.80 10.72 56.60
CA PRO A 16 -21.18 10.37 55.33
C PRO A 16 -21.19 11.54 54.35
N PRO A 17 -20.15 11.76 53.53
CA PRO A 17 -20.17 12.77 52.48
C PRO A 17 -21.25 12.48 51.43
N GLU A 18 -22.10 13.47 51.13
CA GLU A 18 -23.22 13.33 50.17
C GLU A 18 -22.73 13.03 48.74
N ASP A 19 -21.57 13.56 48.36
CA ASP A 19 -21.03 13.47 47.00
C ASP A 19 -20.32 12.15 46.69
N PHE A 20 -20.12 11.25 47.67
CA PHE A 20 -19.32 10.02 47.48
C PHE A 20 -19.84 9.15 46.33
N LEU A 21 -21.15 8.88 46.30
CA LEU A 21 -21.76 8.05 45.25
C LEU A 21 -21.71 8.74 43.87
N ILE A 22 -21.97 10.05 43.84
CA ILE A 22 -21.95 10.85 42.61
C ILE A 22 -20.54 10.85 42.00
N GLU A 23 -19.51 11.11 42.80
CA GLU A 23 -18.13 11.12 42.32
C GLU A 23 -17.64 9.71 41.94
N SER A 24 -18.13 8.66 42.60
CA SER A 24 -17.87 7.27 42.20
C SER A 24 -18.39 6.96 40.79
N GLU A 25 -19.64 7.34 40.51
CA GLU A 25 -20.25 7.15 39.20
C GLU A 25 -19.51 7.97 38.12
N ARG A 26 -19.19 9.24 38.41
CA ARG A 26 -18.41 10.11 37.51
C ARG A 26 -17.04 9.53 37.18
N LEU A 27 -16.33 9.02 38.20
CA LEU A 27 -15.03 8.38 38.01
C LEU A 27 -15.14 7.11 37.16
N SER A 28 -16.16 6.29 37.40
CA SER A 28 -16.40 5.07 36.61
C SER A 28 -16.73 5.39 35.15
N MET A 29 -17.57 6.40 34.89
CA MET A 29 -17.90 6.82 33.52
C MET A 29 -16.66 7.30 32.77
N LEU A 30 -15.84 8.15 33.40
CA LEU A 30 -14.63 8.69 32.79
C LEU A 30 -13.59 7.59 32.54
N ARG A 31 -13.47 6.61 33.46
CA ARG A 31 -12.61 5.44 33.26
C ARG A 31 -13.03 4.65 32.02
N ASN A 32 -14.32 4.34 31.91
CA ASN A 32 -14.85 3.57 30.77
C ASN A 32 -14.63 4.32 29.46
N GLU A 33 -14.86 5.64 29.44
CA GLU A 33 -14.61 6.46 28.26
C GLU A 33 -13.13 6.43 27.84
N LEU A 34 -12.19 6.48 28.78
CA LEU A 34 -10.76 6.35 28.48
C LEU A 34 -10.39 4.94 28.00
N SER A 35 -10.98 3.90 28.58
CA SER A 35 -10.79 2.49 28.19
C SER A 35 -11.30 2.22 26.77
N ASP A 36 -12.43 2.79 26.38
CA ASP A 36 -13.02 2.62 25.04
C ASP A 36 -12.03 3.01 23.92
N TYR A 37 -11.26 4.09 24.11
CA TYR A 37 -10.23 4.48 23.14
C TYR A 37 -9.14 3.42 23.00
N VAL A 38 -8.67 2.85 24.11
CA VAL A 38 -7.61 1.84 24.12
C VAL A 38 -8.09 0.55 23.46
N GLU A 39 -9.31 0.13 23.75
CA GLU A 39 -9.91 -1.07 23.14
C GLU A 39 -10.09 -0.90 21.63
N LEU A 40 -10.58 0.26 21.19
CA LEU A 40 -10.77 0.55 19.77
C LEU A 40 -9.44 0.58 19.00
N LEU A 41 -8.37 1.12 19.59
CA LEU A 41 -7.04 1.15 18.98
C LEU A 41 -6.46 -0.24 18.73
N HIS A 42 -6.73 -1.20 19.61
CA HIS A 42 -6.18 -2.56 19.56
C HIS A 42 -7.14 -3.59 18.95
N ARG A 43 -8.36 -3.19 18.56
CA ARG A 43 -9.30 -4.06 17.89
C ARG A 43 -8.78 -4.46 16.51
N LYS A 44 -8.57 -5.76 16.30
CA LYS A 44 -8.05 -6.31 15.04
C LYS A 44 -9.13 -6.43 13.97
N LEU A 45 -8.78 -6.07 12.75
CA LEU A 45 -9.54 -6.39 11.54
C LEU A 45 -9.30 -7.84 11.08
N PRO A 46 -10.09 -8.37 10.12
CA PRO A 46 -9.82 -9.68 9.50
C PRO A 46 -8.44 -9.81 8.84
N SER A 47 -7.78 -8.70 8.54
CA SER A 47 -6.39 -8.66 8.05
C SER A 47 -5.38 -9.09 9.13
N GLY A 48 -5.77 -9.05 10.41
CA GLY A 48 -4.92 -9.33 11.57
C GLY A 48 -4.31 -8.07 12.20
N PHE A 49 -4.47 -6.90 11.57
CA PHE A 49 -3.95 -5.62 12.05
C PHE A 49 -5.01 -4.85 12.85
N SER A 50 -4.57 -4.22 13.94
CA SER A 50 -5.31 -3.15 14.62
C SER A 50 -4.89 -1.77 14.09
N LEU A 51 -5.58 -0.70 14.52
CA LEU A 51 -5.17 0.67 14.19
C LEU A 51 -3.79 0.98 14.76
N TYR A 52 -3.52 0.52 15.99
CA TYR A 52 -2.20 0.64 16.61
C TYR A 52 -1.11 -0.01 15.76
N ASP A 53 -1.32 -1.27 15.33
CA ASP A 53 -0.34 -2.00 14.51
C ASP A 53 -0.10 -1.28 13.17
N ALA A 54 -1.18 -0.82 12.51
CA ALA A 54 -1.08 -0.13 11.24
C ALA A 54 -0.36 1.22 11.35
N LEU A 55 -0.62 2.01 12.40
CA LEU A 55 0.10 3.25 12.68
C LEU A 55 1.58 3.00 12.93
N TYR A 56 1.92 2.00 13.75
CA TYR A 56 3.30 1.63 14.04
C TYR A 56 4.06 1.17 12.79
N CYS A 57 3.46 0.27 12.00
CA CYS A 57 4.09 -0.19 10.77
C CYS A 57 4.18 0.92 9.71
N TYR A 58 3.21 1.84 9.65
CA TYR A 58 3.24 3.00 8.77
C TYR A 58 4.33 4.01 9.17
N SER A 59 4.50 4.30 10.47
CA SER A 59 5.55 5.22 10.94
C SER A 59 6.95 4.69 10.64
N ASN A 60 7.15 3.37 10.71
CA ASN A 60 8.42 2.73 10.36
C ASN A 60 8.74 2.77 8.85
N LEU A 61 7.77 3.17 8.02
CA LEU A 61 7.91 3.34 6.57
C LEU A 61 7.81 4.82 6.14
N ALA A 62 7.92 5.76 7.08
CA ALA A 62 7.78 7.19 6.81
C ALA A 62 8.76 7.70 5.74
N ASP A 63 10.00 7.19 5.74
CA ASP A 63 11.08 7.57 4.83
C ASP A 63 10.88 7.12 3.36
N ASN A 64 9.83 6.36 3.04
CA ASN A 64 9.54 5.95 1.68
C ASN A 64 8.68 6.99 0.95
N ASP A 65 9.17 7.55 -0.15
CA ASP A 65 8.50 8.64 -0.89
C ASP A 65 7.39 8.19 -1.86
N SER A 66 6.90 6.95 -1.76
CA SER A 66 5.81 6.49 -2.64
C SER A 66 4.51 7.26 -2.40
N ASP A 67 3.90 7.69 -3.49
CA ASP A 67 2.61 8.37 -3.59
C ASP A 67 1.44 7.43 -3.93
N PHE A 68 1.69 6.12 -4.01
CA PHE A 68 0.64 5.15 -4.29
C PHE A 68 -0.28 4.93 -3.09
N GLU A 69 -1.59 4.88 -3.34
CA GLU A 69 -2.60 4.64 -2.31
C GLU A 69 -3.64 3.62 -2.78
N PHE A 70 -4.02 2.71 -1.88
CA PHE A 70 -5.17 1.85 -2.08
C PHE A 70 -6.46 2.53 -1.61
N PRO A 71 -7.60 2.32 -2.29
CA PRO A 71 -8.90 2.74 -1.77
C PRO A 71 -9.18 2.15 -0.39
N ASN A 72 -9.93 2.87 0.46
CA ASN A 72 -10.29 2.39 1.81
C ASN A 72 -11.09 1.07 1.79
N ALA A 73 -11.83 0.80 0.71
CA ALA A 73 -12.56 -0.46 0.51
C ALA A 73 -11.65 -1.70 0.52
N VAL A 74 -10.38 -1.55 0.12
CA VAL A 74 -9.42 -2.66 0.16
C VAL A 74 -9.23 -3.18 1.58
N ALA A 75 -9.10 -2.28 2.56
CA ALA A 75 -8.92 -2.65 3.96
C ALA A 75 -10.13 -3.39 4.56
N GLN A 76 -11.35 -3.11 4.07
CA GLN A 76 -12.57 -3.76 4.51
C GLN A 76 -12.60 -5.26 4.15
N GLU A 77 -12.15 -5.60 2.94
CA GLU A 77 -12.16 -6.97 2.41
C GLU A 77 -10.86 -7.75 2.68
N LEU A 78 -9.85 -7.09 3.24
CA LEU A 78 -8.53 -7.66 3.42
C LEU A 78 -8.52 -8.68 4.55
N THR A 79 -8.17 -9.92 4.21
CA THR A 79 -7.90 -11.00 5.18
C THR A 79 -6.40 -11.26 5.29
N THR A 80 -5.96 -11.92 6.37
CA THR A 80 -4.55 -12.30 6.52
C THR A 80 -4.06 -13.17 5.35
N SER A 81 -4.87 -14.10 4.85
CA SER A 81 -4.54 -14.94 3.68
C SER A 81 -4.32 -14.09 2.43
N ARG A 82 -5.27 -13.19 2.12
CA ARG A 82 -5.21 -12.33 0.94
C ARG A 82 -4.01 -11.38 0.99
N LEU A 83 -3.70 -10.84 2.17
CA LEU A 83 -2.53 -9.97 2.36
C LEU A 83 -1.22 -10.73 2.13
N ASN A 84 -1.10 -11.96 2.64
CA ASN A 84 0.10 -12.78 2.40
C ASN A 84 0.25 -13.12 0.91
N GLU A 85 -0.84 -13.51 0.26
CA GLU A 85 -0.84 -13.77 -1.19
C GLU A 85 -0.44 -12.56 -2.04
N TRP A 86 -0.82 -11.35 -1.62
CA TRP A 86 -0.38 -10.11 -2.25
C TRP A 86 1.09 -9.83 -1.98
N ARG A 87 1.57 -10.02 -0.74
CA ARG A 87 2.99 -9.86 -0.39
C ARG A 87 3.88 -10.77 -1.21
N ASP A 88 3.53 -12.04 -1.36
CA ASP A 88 4.29 -13.01 -2.16
C ASP A 88 4.44 -12.57 -3.62
N VAL A 89 3.36 -12.01 -4.20
CA VAL A 89 3.40 -11.50 -5.58
C VAL A 89 4.21 -10.21 -5.67
N VAL A 90 4.09 -9.30 -4.71
CA VAL A 90 4.86 -8.05 -4.69
C VAL A 90 6.36 -8.31 -4.49
N GLU A 91 6.74 -9.33 -3.71
CA GLU A 91 8.13 -9.78 -3.61
C GLU A 91 8.66 -10.29 -4.95
N GLN A 92 7.89 -11.13 -5.65
CA GLN A 92 8.26 -11.58 -7.00
C GLN A 92 8.37 -10.42 -7.99
N ILE A 93 7.45 -9.44 -7.92
CA ILE A 93 7.50 -8.20 -8.71
C ILE A 93 8.78 -7.43 -8.45
N GLN A 94 9.17 -7.24 -7.19
CA GLN A 94 10.41 -6.54 -6.82
C GLN A 94 11.62 -7.25 -7.43
N VAL A 95 11.70 -8.57 -7.24
CA VAL A 95 12.82 -9.38 -7.75
C VAL A 95 12.94 -9.26 -9.28
N VAL A 96 11.84 -9.38 -10.01
CA VAL A 96 11.87 -9.28 -11.48
C VAL A 96 12.11 -7.84 -11.95
N SER A 97 11.58 -6.84 -11.24
CA SER A 97 11.88 -5.44 -11.52
C SER A 97 13.36 -5.13 -11.36
N ASP A 98 14.04 -5.71 -10.37
CA ASP A 98 15.47 -5.52 -10.14
C ASP A 98 16.31 -6.15 -11.27
N PHE A 99 15.91 -7.31 -11.79
CA PHE A 99 16.59 -7.96 -12.93
C PHE A 99 16.33 -7.24 -14.26
N CYS A 100 15.11 -6.75 -14.51
CA CYS A 100 14.77 -5.99 -15.71
C CYS A 100 15.34 -4.56 -15.70
N GLY A 101 15.80 -4.07 -14.55
CA GLY A 101 16.31 -2.70 -14.37
C GLY A 101 15.20 -1.65 -14.37
N SER A 102 14.67 -1.31 -15.55
CA SER A 102 13.54 -0.38 -15.70
C SER A 102 12.38 -1.05 -16.41
N ILE A 103 11.23 -1.13 -15.75
CA ILE A 103 9.97 -1.63 -16.35
C ILE A 103 9.37 -0.59 -17.29
N VAL A 104 9.38 0.68 -16.89
CA VAL A 104 8.78 1.78 -17.66
C VAL A 104 9.52 1.99 -18.98
N ASN A 105 10.85 2.01 -18.90
CA ASN A 105 11.72 2.30 -20.04
C ASN A 105 12.30 1.03 -20.69
N HIS A 106 11.75 -0.16 -20.37
CA HIS A 106 12.28 -1.43 -20.88
C HIS A 106 12.30 -1.43 -22.42
N PRO A 107 13.38 -1.91 -23.07
CA PRO A 107 13.48 -1.92 -24.54
C PRO A 107 12.45 -2.83 -25.21
N LEU A 108 11.98 -3.87 -24.49
CA LEU A 108 11.00 -4.86 -24.96
C LEU A 108 9.56 -4.58 -24.50
N ARG A 109 9.26 -3.38 -23.99
CA ARG A 109 7.99 -3.08 -23.29
C ARG A 109 6.70 -3.36 -24.06
N GLU A 110 6.75 -3.34 -25.38
CA GLU A 110 5.62 -3.59 -26.27
C GLU A 110 5.30 -5.09 -26.44
N LEU A 111 6.25 -5.99 -26.12
CA LEU A 111 6.05 -7.43 -26.18
C LEU A 111 5.11 -7.90 -25.06
N LYS A 112 4.07 -8.67 -25.43
CA LYS A 112 3.06 -9.21 -24.51
C LYS A 112 3.25 -10.69 -24.16
N LEU A 113 4.37 -11.28 -24.59
CA LEU A 113 4.70 -12.68 -24.34
C LEU A 113 4.84 -12.97 -22.84
N ILE A 114 4.20 -14.03 -22.37
CA ILE A 114 4.24 -14.52 -20.99
C ILE A 114 5.18 -15.72 -20.84
N ASN A 115 5.24 -16.57 -21.88
CA ASN A 115 6.00 -17.81 -21.87
C ASN A 115 7.26 -17.66 -22.73
N TYR A 116 8.41 -17.91 -22.12
CA TYR A 116 9.68 -17.94 -22.82
C TYR A 116 10.03 -19.36 -23.30
N SER A 117 10.51 -19.47 -24.54
CA SER A 117 11.25 -20.63 -25.01
C SER A 117 12.40 -20.21 -25.92
N GLN A 118 13.42 -21.06 -26.05
CA GLN A 118 14.51 -20.81 -27.00
C GLN A 118 14.01 -20.79 -28.45
N SER A 119 13.00 -21.60 -28.78
CA SER A 119 12.39 -21.59 -30.12
C SER A 119 11.72 -20.26 -30.42
N ILE A 120 10.92 -19.71 -29.49
CA ILE A 120 10.26 -18.41 -29.67
C ILE A 120 11.30 -17.31 -29.85
N LYS A 121 12.39 -17.32 -29.08
CA LYS A 121 13.47 -16.34 -29.21
C LYS A 121 14.09 -16.36 -30.62
N ILE A 122 14.42 -17.54 -31.12
CA ILE A 122 15.02 -17.71 -32.46
C ILE A 122 14.03 -17.27 -33.53
N GLU A 123 12.77 -17.70 -33.44
CA GLU A 123 11.73 -17.31 -34.39
C GLU A 123 11.50 -15.80 -34.43
N LEU A 124 11.42 -15.14 -33.27
CA LEU A 124 11.27 -13.68 -33.20
C LEU A 124 12.49 -12.95 -33.76
N LYS A 125 13.70 -13.46 -33.46
CA LYS A 125 14.93 -12.91 -34.02
C LYS A 125 14.93 -12.98 -35.56
N ASP A 126 14.62 -14.15 -36.12
CA ASP A 126 14.55 -14.36 -37.57
C ASP A 126 13.47 -13.46 -38.22
N LEU A 127 12.32 -13.29 -37.55
CA LEU A 127 11.25 -12.39 -38.03
C LEU A 127 11.70 -10.92 -38.00
N LEU A 128 12.36 -10.47 -36.93
CA LEU A 128 12.87 -9.10 -36.79
C LEU A 128 13.96 -8.81 -37.82
N GLU A 129 14.92 -9.72 -38.04
CA GLU A 129 15.97 -9.56 -39.06
C GLU A 129 15.37 -9.46 -40.48
N LYS A 130 14.38 -10.31 -40.79
CA LYS A 130 13.63 -10.24 -42.05
C LYS A 130 12.85 -8.94 -42.18
N GLN A 131 12.18 -8.51 -41.12
CA GLN A 131 11.39 -7.29 -41.08
C GLN A 131 12.27 -6.05 -41.34
N ILE A 132 13.42 -5.93 -40.67
CA ILE A 132 14.41 -4.86 -40.88
C ILE A 132 14.90 -4.84 -42.32
N THR A 133 15.24 -6.01 -42.87
CA THR A 133 15.70 -6.16 -44.25
C THR A 133 14.62 -5.71 -45.24
N LEU A 134 13.38 -6.14 -45.04
CA LEU A 134 12.24 -5.80 -45.89
C LEU A 134 11.83 -4.34 -45.77
N LEU A 135 11.89 -3.73 -44.59
CA LEU A 135 11.60 -2.30 -44.38
C LEU A 135 12.63 -1.42 -45.12
N ASN A 136 13.91 -1.73 -45.00
CA ASN A 136 14.97 -1.03 -45.74
C ASN A 136 14.81 -1.20 -47.25
N LYS A 137 14.53 -2.42 -47.71
CA LYS A 137 14.23 -2.70 -49.13
C LYS A 137 13.00 -1.91 -49.57
N LEU A 138 11.91 -1.91 -48.80
CA LEU A 138 10.68 -1.20 -49.09
C LEU A 138 10.94 0.30 -49.26
N LYS A 139 11.75 0.93 -48.40
CA LYS A 139 12.12 2.34 -48.53
C LYS A 139 12.80 2.64 -49.88
N LEU A 140 13.72 1.78 -50.31
CA LEU A 140 14.38 1.91 -51.60
C LEU A 140 13.40 1.73 -52.78
N VAL A 141 12.63 0.64 -52.80
CA VAL A 141 11.71 0.37 -53.91
C VAL A 141 10.54 1.36 -53.96
N THR A 142 10.08 1.88 -52.82
CA THR A 142 9.06 2.94 -52.75
C THR A 142 9.57 4.19 -53.47
N ASN A 143 10.79 4.63 -53.16
CA ASN A 143 11.39 5.80 -53.80
C ASN A 143 11.50 5.63 -55.32
N GLU A 144 11.83 4.42 -55.80
CA GLU A 144 11.84 4.14 -57.24
C GLU A 144 10.45 4.32 -57.88
N ILE A 145 9.38 3.83 -57.25
CA ILE A 145 8.02 3.98 -57.78
C ILE A 145 7.57 5.45 -57.72
N LEU A 146 7.87 6.18 -56.63
CA LEU A 146 7.52 7.60 -56.52
C LEU A 146 8.23 8.45 -57.57
N LEU A 147 9.46 8.11 -57.95
CA LEU A 147 10.15 8.74 -59.08
C LEU A 147 9.43 8.48 -60.41
N LEU A 148 8.85 7.30 -60.61
CA LEU A 148 8.04 7.01 -61.80
C LEU A 148 6.76 7.84 -61.84
N LEU A 149 6.17 8.20 -60.69
CA LEU A 149 4.95 9.01 -60.62
C LEU A 149 5.19 10.51 -60.81
N GLY A 150 6.43 11.00 -60.70
CA GLY A 150 6.75 12.42 -60.94
C GLY A 150 7.75 13.06 -59.98
N GLY A 151 8.28 12.32 -59.00
CA GLY A 151 9.35 12.79 -58.10
C GLY A 151 8.92 13.79 -57.02
N ASN A 152 9.60 13.76 -55.86
CA ASN A 152 9.32 14.53 -54.64
C ASN A 152 7.99 14.22 -53.93
N LEU A 153 7.65 12.94 -53.81
CA LEU A 153 6.59 12.47 -52.92
C LEU A 153 7.23 11.76 -51.72
N HIS A 154 6.60 11.86 -50.55
CA HIS A 154 7.02 11.16 -49.34
C HIS A 154 5.78 10.51 -48.72
N LEU A 155 5.87 9.21 -48.44
CA LEU A 155 4.80 8.49 -47.74
C LEU A 155 5.18 8.38 -46.26
N SER A 156 4.23 8.64 -45.38
CA SER A 156 4.43 8.56 -43.93
C SER A 156 3.57 7.47 -43.27
N SER A 157 2.40 7.14 -43.82
CA SER A 157 1.43 6.26 -43.16
C SER A 157 1.24 4.91 -43.84
N TYR A 158 0.84 3.88 -43.10
CA TYR A 158 0.52 2.55 -43.68
C TYR A 158 -0.49 2.63 -44.82
N SER A 159 -1.51 3.49 -44.67
CA SER A 159 -2.55 3.69 -45.69
C SER A 159 -1.97 4.17 -47.01
N GLU A 160 -1.02 5.10 -46.98
CA GLU A 160 -0.37 5.61 -48.19
C GLU A 160 0.48 4.53 -48.88
N TYR A 161 1.25 3.74 -48.13
CA TYR A 161 1.98 2.60 -48.70
C TYR A 161 1.02 1.56 -49.30
N LYS A 162 -0.13 1.31 -48.66
CA LYS A 162 -1.16 0.42 -49.18
C LYS A 162 -1.80 0.96 -50.47
N GLU A 163 -2.04 2.27 -50.56
CA GLU A 163 -2.54 2.87 -51.80
C GLU A 163 -1.50 2.84 -52.92
N LEU A 164 -0.22 3.04 -52.62
CA LEU A 164 0.85 2.86 -53.60
C LEU A 164 0.93 1.41 -54.07
N PHE A 165 0.68 0.44 -53.19
CA PHE A 165 0.57 -0.99 -53.55
C PHE A 165 -0.61 -1.26 -54.48
N ASN A 166 -1.78 -0.73 -54.15
CA ASN A 166 -3.00 -0.84 -54.97
C ASN A 166 -2.85 -0.15 -56.34
N LEU A 167 -2.09 0.94 -56.41
CA LEU A 167 -1.74 1.64 -57.64
C LEU A 167 -0.75 0.82 -58.47
N SER A 168 0.28 0.26 -57.84
CA SER A 168 1.30 -0.55 -58.52
C SER A 168 0.70 -1.81 -59.14
N LEU A 169 -0.22 -2.48 -58.43
CA LEU A 169 -0.98 -3.62 -58.96
C LEU A 169 -1.84 -3.20 -60.15
N PHE A 170 -2.58 -2.08 -60.03
CA PHE A 170 -3.40 -1.57 -61.12
C PHE A 170 -2.57 -1.30 -62.37
N LEU A 171 -1.40 -0.68 -62.25
CA LEU A 171 -0.51 -0.42 -63.38
C LEU A 171 0.01 -1.69 -64.06
N LEU A 172 0.21 -2.78 -63.31
CA LEU A 172 0.61 -4.08 -63.85
C LEU A 172 -0.53 -4.79 -64.62
N GLU A 173 -1.79 -4.48 -64.29
CA GLU A 173 -2.99 -5.10 -64.88
C GLU A 173 -3.65 -4.24 -65.98
N ALA A 174 -3.42 -2.93 -65.96
CA ALA A 174 -3.97 -1.97 -66.92
C ALA A 174 -3.58 -2.33 -68.36
N LYS A 175 -4.53 -2.19 -69.29
CA LYS A 175 -4.34 -2.53 -70.70
C LYS A 175 -4.28 -1.29 -71.58
N TYR A 176 -5.01 -0.23 -71.22
CA TYR A 176 -5.16 0.95 -72.04
C TYR A 176 -5.20 2.22 -71.18
N LEU A 177 -4.03 2.82 -70.95
CA LEU A 177 -3.92 4.08 -70.19
C LEU A 177 -3.30 5.19 -71.05
N PRO A 178 -4.09 5.89 -71.88
CA PRO A 178 -3.56 6.88 -72.81
C PRO A 178 -3.12 8.15 -72.07
N SER A 179 -1.89 8.60 -72.36
CA SER A 179 -1.28 9.79 -71.73
C SER A 179 -2.09 11.07 -71.97
N SER A 180 -2.81 11.15 -73.08
CA SER A 180 -3.69 12.27 -73.44
C SER A 180 -4.84 12.46 -72.44
N LEU A 181 -5.49 11.37 -72.00
CA LEU A 181 -6.58 11.43 -71.00
C LEU A 181 -6.07 11.89 -69.63
N LEU A 182 -4.89 11.41 -69.22
CA LEU A 182 -4.31 11.74 -67.91
C LEU A 182 -3.90 13.22 -67.79
N LYS A 183 -3.61 13.89 -68.91
CA LYS A 183 -3.23 15.32 -68.94
C LYS A 183 -4.40 16.28 -68.79
N ILE A 184 -5.63 15.80 -68.90
CA ILE A 184 -6.84 16.61 -68.81
C ILE A 184 -7.04 17.05 -67.36
N ASN A 185 -7.47 18.29 -67.12
CA ASN A 185 -7.74 18.76 -65.74
C ASN A 185 -8.98 18.07 -65.15
N ASP A 186 -10.13 18.15 -65.84
CA ASP A 186 -11.40 17.55 -65.43
C ASP A 186 -11.66 16.22 -66.17
N VAL A 187 -10.99 15.16 -65.71
CA VAL A 187 -11.08 13.83 -66.32
C VAL A 187 -12.50 13.27 -66.25
N LEU A 188 -13.24 13.50 -65.16
CA LEU A 188 -14.58 12.94 -64.98
C LEU A 188 -15.57 13.50 -66.00
N ASN A 189 -15.57 14.82 -66.17
CA ASN A 189 -16.46 15.48 -67.12
C ASN A 189 -16.10 15.10 -68.57
N VAL A 190 -14.82 15.10 -68.92
CA VAL A 190 -14.40 14.72 -70.27
C VAL A 190 -14.66 13.24 -70.56
N VAL A 191 -14.46 12.34 -69.59
CA VAL A 191 -14.84 10.93 -69.72
C VAL A 191 -16.34 10.76 -69.88
N SER A 192 -17.17 11.55 -69.19
CA SER A 192 -18.63 11.53 -69.38
C SER A 192 -19.02 11.93 -70.81
N GLU A 193 -18.42 12.99 -71.34
CA GLU A 193 -18.63 13.42 -72.73
C GLU A 193 -18.16 12.34 -73.73
N ILE A 194 -17.01 11.70 -73.48
CA ILE A 194 -16.51 10.61 -74.33
C ILE A 194 -17.46 9.40 -74.26
N LYS A 195 -17.96 9.04 -73.08
CA LYS A 195 -18.96 7.97 -72.92
C LYS A 195 -20.25 8.26 -73.67
N ASN A 196 -20.66 9.52 -73.75
CA ASN A 196 -21.78 9.95 -74.58
C ASN A 196 -21.46 9.77 -76.08
N VAL A 197 -20.29 10.20 -76.54
CA VAL A 197 -19.83 9.97 -77.93
C VAL A 197 -19.75 8.48 -78.27
N ILE A 198 -19.28 7.63 -77.35
CA ILE A 198 -19.27 6.17 -77.50
C ILE A 198 -20.70 5.63 -77.67
N ALA A 199 -21.68 6.10 -76.90
CA ALA A 199 -23.07 5.66 -77.03
C ALA A 199 -23.66 6.00 -78.41
N HIS A 200 -23.42 7.22 -78.90
CA HIS A 200 -23.78 7.65 -80.25
C HIS A 200 -23.04 6.82 -81.33
N GLY A 201 -21.76 6.50 -81.10
CA GLY A 201 -20.95 5.61 -81.95
C GLY A 201 -21.53 4.21 -82.12
N ILE A 202 -21.90 3.58 -80.99
CA ILE A 202 -22.53 2.25 -80.98
C ILE A 202 -23.88 2.28 -81.70
N GLU A 203 -24.70 3.31 -81.49
CA GLU A 203 -26.01 3.43 -82.15
C GLU A 203 -25.87 3.73 -83.65
N ARG A 204 -24.86 4.50 -84.07
CA ARG A 204 -24.48 4.68 -85.47
C ARG A 204 -24.15 3.33 -86.10
N ASP A 205 -23.26 2.56 -85.48
CA ASP A 205 -22.77 1.29 -86.05
C ASP A 205 -23.88 0.24 -86.11
N LYS A 206 -24.71 0.16 -85.06
CA LYS A 206 -25.93 -0.65 -85.06
C LYS A 206 -26.89 -0.28 -86.18
N SER A 207 -27.13 1.01 -86.39
CA SER A 207 -27.99 1.50 -87.48
C SER A 207 -27.38 1.19 -88.85
N LYS A 208 -26.05 1.29 -88.98
CA LYS A 208 -25.31 0.95 -90.20
C LYS A 208 -25.39 -0.55 -90.50
N GLU A 209 -25.17 -1.41 -89.51
CA GLU A 209 -25.29 -2.87 -89.63
C GLU A 209 -26.71 -3.29 -89.99
N GLU A 210 -27.73 -2.69 -89.36
CA GLU A 210 -29.13 -2.95 -89.68
C GLU A 210 -29.46 -2.64 -91.16
N LEU A 211 -28.91 -1.54 -91.68
CA LEU A 211 -29.07 -1.14 -93.07
C LEU A 211 -28.29 -2.08 -94.02
N ILE A 212 -27.01 -2.34 -93.75
CA ILE A 212 -26.14 -3.11 -94.65
C ILE A 212 -26.56 -4.60 -94.74
N LYS A 213 -27.25 -5.15 -93.74
CA LYS A 213 -27.83 -6.52 -93.81
C LYS A 213 -28.67 -6.75 -95.07
N ASN A 214 -29.39 -5.74 -95.53
CA ASN A 214 -30.37 -5.86 -96.62
C ASN A 214 -30.14 -4.86 -97.78
N PHE A 215 -29.16 -3.97 -97.65
CA PHE A 215 -28.89 -2.88 -98.60
C PHE A 215 -27.38 -2.74 -98.86
N ALA A 216 -27.04 -2.27 -100.06
CA ALA A 216 -25.67 -1.89 -100.41
C ALA A 216 -25.19 -0.73 -99.53
N GLU A 217 -23.89 -0.65 -99.24
CA GLU A 217 -23.33 0.35 -98.32
C GLU A 217 -23.68 1.80 -98.68
N THR A 218 -23.85 2.10 -99.97
CA THR A 218 -24.21 3.43 -100.48
C THR A 218 -25.64 3.88 -100.15
N ILE A 219 -26.47 3.01 -99.54
CA ILE A 219 -27.81 3.37 -99.06
C ILE A 219 -27.77 4.53 -98.06
N VAL A 220 -26.69 4.65 -97.30
CA VAL A 220 -26.56 5.69 -96.27
C VAL A 220 -26.35 7.09 -96.84
N ASP A 221 -26.03 7.22 -98.13
CA ASP A 221 -25.74 8.50 -98.76
C ASP A 221 -26.99 9.21 -99.27
N ILE A 222 -28.11 8.49 -99.46
CA ILE A 222 -29.35 9.04 -100.04
C ILE A 222 -29.97 10.16 -99.19
N ASP A 223 -30.66 11.10 -99.83
CA ASP A 223 -31.38 12.19 -99.15
C ASP A 223 -32.68 11.70 -98.48
N ALA A 224 -32.53 10.95 -97.38
CA ALA A 224 -33.63 10.31 -96.67
C ALA A 224 -34.59 11.32 -96.02
N ASP A 225 -34.12 12.50 -95.60
CA ASP A 225 -34.95 13.58 -95.07
C ASP A 225 -35.96 14.06 -96.12
N ARG A 226 -35.48 14.37 -97.32
CA ARG A 226 -36.35 14.75 -98.44
C ARG A 226 -37.30 13.63 -98.83
N LEU A 227 -36.82 12.39 -98.88
CA LEU A 227 -37.65 11.23 -99.22
C LEU A 227 -38.74 10.96 -98.15
N LEU A 228 -38.46 11.20 -96.88
CA LEU A 228 -39.43 11.07 -95.79
C LEU A 228 -40.48 12.19 -95.84
N VAL A 229 -40.07 13.43 -96.12
CA VAL A 229 -40.99 14.56 -96.35
C VAL A 229 -41.88 14.29 -97.57
N ASP A 230 -41.30 13.85 -98.69
CA ASP A 230 -42.05 13.48 -99.89
C ASP A 230 -43.02 12.32 -99.62
N TRP A 231 -42.64 11.36 -98.76
CA TRP A 231 -43.51 10.27 -98.33
C TRP A 231 -44.67 10.77 -97.46
N ASN A 232 -44.43 11.69 -96.53
CA ASN A 232 -45.46 12.26 -95.66
C ASN A 232 -46.42 13.16 -96.44
N LEU A 233 -45.92 14.05 -97.30
CA LEU A 233 -46.74 14.87 -98.22
C LEU A 233 -47.56 14.02 -99.20
N SER A 234 -47.18 12.76 -99.45
CA SER A 234 -48.00 11.84 -100.24
C SER A 234 -49.22 11.29 -99.51
N ARG A 235 -49.29 11.38 -98.18
CA ARG A 235 -50.45 10.86 -97.41
C ARG A 235 -51.75 11.54 -97.82
N ASP A 236 -51.69 12.85 -98.09
CA ASP A 236 -52.85 13.73 -98.36
C ASP A 236 -53.14 13.89 -99.86
N LYS A 237 -52.38 13.21 -100.74
CA LYS A 237 -52.60 13.22 -102.19
C LYS A 237 -53.67 12.20 -102.61
N TRP A 238 -54.42 12.52 -103.68
CA TRP A 238 -55.39 11.62 -104.31
C TRP A 238 -54.74 10.29 -104.74
N PHE A 239 -55.51 9.18 -104.73
CA PHE A 239 -54.99 7.80 -104.68
C PHE A 239 -53.94 7.45 -105.76
N LEU A 240 -54.12 7.92 -106.99
CA LEU A 240 -53.16 7.68 -108.09
C LEU A 240 -51.83 8.40 -107.85
N ALA A 241 -51.87 9.69 -107.49
CA ALA A 241 -50.69 10.49 -107.21
C ALA A 241 -49.92 9.96 -106.00
N LYS A 242 -50.64 9.52 -104.95
CA LYS A 242 -50.10 8.85 -103.75
C LYS A 242 -49.42 7.51 -104.08
N MET A 243 -50.02 6.70 -104.95
CA MET A 243 -49.44 5.42 -105.38
C MET A 243 -48.18 5.63 -106.22
N LEU A 244 -48.19 6.59 -107.15
CA LEU A 244 -47.04 6.92 -108.00
C LEU A 244 -45.86 7.48 -107.21
N SER A 245 -46.09 8.42 -106.28
CA SER A 245 -45.03 9.02 -105.46
C SER A 245 -44.40 7.99 -104.51
N ARG A 246 -45.20 7.14 -103.86
CA ARG A 246 -44.68 6.06 -102.99
C ARG A 246 -43.95 4.98 -103.77
N LYS A 247 -44.41 4.64 -104.98
CA LYS A 247 -43.70 3.71 -105.88
C LYS A 247 -42.38 4.28 -106.37
N LYS A 248 -42.30 5.60 -106.59
CA LYS A 248 -41.03 6.29 -106.91
C LYS A 248 -40.03 6.20 -105.76
N ILE A 249 -40.45 6.54 -104.53
CA ILE A 249 -39.59 6.47 -103.33
C ILE A 249 -39.16 5.02 -103.04
N ALA A 250 -40.09 4.05 -103.14
CA ALA A 250 -39.77 2.64 -102.97
C ALA A 250 -38.81 2.12 -104.04
N ARG A 251 -38.95 2.53 -105.32
CA ARG A 251 -37.98 2.21 -106.39
C ARG A 251 -36.61 2.81 -106.13
N THR A 252 -36.54 4.04 -105.60
CA THR A 252 -35.28 4.67 -105.22
C THR A 252 -34.56 3.86 -104.15
N LEU A 253 -35.26 3.39 -103.11
CA LEU A 253 -34.67 2.49 -102.11
C LEU A 253 -34.34 1.10 -102.68
N GLN A 254 -35.17 0.58 -103.59
CA GLN A 254 -35.02 -0.75 -104.21
C GLN A 254 -33.75 -0.84 -105.04
N ALA A 255 -33.29 0.27 -105.63
CA ALA A 255 -32.01 0.35 -106.35
C ALA A 255 -30.79 0.04 -105.48
N TYR A 256 -30.93 0.15 -104.16
CA TYR A 256 -29.88 -0.14 -103.18
C TYR A 256 -30.14 -1.44 -102.40
N SER A 257 -31.26 -2.14 -102.63
CA SER A 257 -31.59 -3.37 -101.89
C SER A 257 -30.82 -4.57 -102.44
N LEU A 258 -30.21 -5.37 -101.57
CA LEU A 258 -29.51 -6.60 -101.95
C LEU A 258 -30.47 -7.73 -102.37
N ASN A 259 -31.69 -7.72 -101.84
CA ASN A 259 -32.70 -8.77 -102.06
C ASN A 259 -33.80 -8.37 -103.06
N GLY A 260 -33.68 -7.17 -103.66
CA GLY A 260 -34.55 -6.70 -104.75
C GLY A 260 -36.01 -6.41 -104.39
N ASN A 261 -36.48 -6.66 -103.17
CA ASN A 261 -37.86 -6.40 -102.74
C ASN A 261 -37.91 -5.56 -101.45
N ILE A 262 -38.74 -4.50 -101.46
CA ILE A 262 -38.99 -3.66 -100.28
C ILE A 262 -40.48 -3.68 -99.94
N GLU A 263 -40.80 -4.14 -98.74
CA GLU A 263 -42.17 -4.07 -98.22
C GLU A 263 -42.59 -2.62 -97.99
N LYS A 264 -43.75 -2.23 -98.54
CA LYS A 264 -44.25 -0.85 -98.49
C LYS A 264 -44.46 -0.31 -97.07
N ASN A 265 -44.65 -1.20 -96.09
CA ASN A 265 -44.86 -0.83 -94.69
C ASN A 265 -43.53 -0.48 -93.97
N ASN A 266 -42.39 -0.92 -94.50
CA ASN A 266 -41.08 -0.73 -93.89
C ASN A 266 -40.34 0.49 -94.45
N VAL A 267 -40.83 1.11 -95.53
CA VAL A 267 -40.19 2.26 -96.19
C VAL A 267 -39.96 3.43 -95.23
N THR A 268 -40.95 3.77 -94.38
CA THR A 268 -40.78 4.83 -93.37
C THR A 268 -39.78 4.47 -92.29
N GLN A 269 -39.74 3.19 -91.90
CA GLN A 269 -38.80 2.69 -90.90
C GLN A 269 -37.37 2.73 -91.44
N ILE A 270 -37.15 2.28 -92.68
CA ILE A 270 -35.84 2.31 -93.35
C ILE A 270 -35.34 3.74 -93.49
N LEU A 271 -36.19 4.67 -93.97
CA LEU A 271 -35.84 6.08 -94.06
C LEU A 271 -35.53 6.69 -92.69
N ALA A 272 -36.30 6.35 -91.65
CA ALA A 272 -36.02 6.78 -90.28
C ALA A 272 -34.69 6.23 -89.75
N THR A 273 -34.33 4.97 -90.04
CA THR A 273 -33.04 4.38 -89.68
C THR A 273 -31.87 5.04 -90.42
N ILE A 274 -32.04 5.44 -91.69
CA ILE A 274 -31.02 6.19 -92.44
C ILE A 274 -30.84 7.61 -91.86
N ILE A 275 -31.94 8.30 -91.54
CA ILE A 275 -31.89 9.62 -90.88
C ILE A 275 -31.21 9.51 -89.52
N LYS A 276 -31.55 8.47 -88.73
CA LYS A 276 -30.89 8.17 -87.46
C LYS A 276 -29.39 7.99 -87.66
N TYR A 277 -28.96 7.09 -88.54
CA TYR A 277 -27.54 6.91 -88.88
C TYR A 277 -26.84 8.23 -89.25
N LYS A 278 -27.47 9.07 -90.09
CA LYS A 278 -26.91 10.37 -90.50
C LYS A 278 -26.78 11.34 -89.33
N ASN A 279 -27.77 11.40 -88.45
CA ASN A 279 -27.74 12.26 -87.26
C ASN A 279 -26.66 11.80 -86.27
N GLU A 280 -26.57 10.50 -86.00
CA GLU A 280 -25.52 9.92 -85.16
C GLU A 280 -24.12 10.18 -85.74
N ARG A 281 -23.94 9.97 -87.05
CA ARG A 281 -22.69 10.25 -87.75
C ARG A 281 -22.30 11.72 -87.69
N ARG A 282 -23.25 12.65 -87.92
CA ARG A 282 -23.00 14.10 -87.78
C ARG A 282 -22.56 14.47 -86.37
N PHE A 283 -23.16 13.86 -85.35
CA PHE A 283 -22.78 14.09 -83.96
C PHE A 283 -21.33 13.65 -83.70
N ILE A 284 -20.96 12.44 -84.11
CA ILE A 284 -19.58 11.92 -83.95
C ILE A 284 -18.58 12.77 -84.74
N ASP A 285 -18.89 13.09 -86.00
CA ASP A 285 -18.03 13.92 -86.86
C ASP A 285 -17.81 15.31 -86.26
N SER A 286 -18.82 15.89 -85.59
CA SER A 286 -18.69 17.19 -84.89
C SER A 286 -17.71 17.17 -83.71
N LYS A 287 -17.44 15.99 -83.16
CA LYS A 287 -16.54 15.79 -82.00
C LYS A 287 -15.20 15.16 -82.38
N ARG A 288 -15.08 14.68 -83.62
CA ARG A 288 -13.91 13.94 -84.15
C ARG A 288 -12.60 14.71 -83.98
N THR A 289 -12.56 16.00 -84.33
CA THR A 289 -11.32 16.78 -84.27
C THR A 289 -10.69 16.77 -82.87
N PHE A 290 -11.52 16.79 -81.82
CA PHE A 290 -11.03 16.87 -80.44
C PHE A 290 -10.66 15.51 -79.85
N TYR A 291 -11.48 14.47 -80.08
CA TYR A 291 -11.25 13.16 -79.46
C TYR A 291 -10.43 12.19 -80.34
N ALA A 292 -10.42 12.34 -81.67
CA ALA A 292 -9.59 11.50 -82.52
C ALA A 292 -8.09 11.76 -82.31
N GLU A 293 -7.69 12.99 -82.02
CA GLU A 293 -6.32 13.31 -81.62
C GLU A 293 -5.95 12.68 -80.26
N MET A 294 -6.92 12.54 -79.36
CA MET A 294 -6.74 12.00 -78.02
C MET A 294 -6.53 10.48 -78.03
N PHE A 295 -7.27 9.75 -78.85
CA PHE A 295 -7.20 8.28 -78.95
C PHE A 295 -6.32 7.79 -80.12
N GLY A 296 -5.93 8.68 -81.04
CA GLY A 296 -5.11 8.38 -82.20
C GLY A 296 -5.70 7.24 -83.05
N PRO A 297 -4.94 6.15 -83.30
CA PRO A 297 -5.41 5.02 -84.12
C PRO A 297 -6.56 4.22 -83.48
N LEU A 298 -6.86 4.46 -82.19
CA LEU A 298 -7.95 3.79 -81.46
C LEU A 298 -9.30 4.54 -81.58
N TRP A 299 -9.34 5.65 -82.33
CA TRP A 299 -10.59 6.40 -82.57
C TRP A 299 -11.63 5.51 -83.28
N GLU A 300 -12.84 5.47 -82.73
CA GLU A 300 -13.97 4.59 -83.11
C GLU A 300 -13.83 3.10 -82.74
N ASP A 301 -12.77 2.69 -82.02
CA ASP A 301 -12.78 1.43 -81.27
C ASP A 301 -13.50 1.64 -79.94
N TRP A 302 -14.83 1.56 -79.97
CA TRP A 302 -15.69 1.91 -78.84
C TRP A 302 -15.43 1.11 -77.56
N VAL A 303 -14.98 -0.14 -77.70
CA VAL A 303 -14.70 -1.03 -76.56
C VAL A 303 -13.39 -0.59 -75.91
N VAL A 304 -12.33 -0.40 -76.71
CA VAL A 304 -11.03 0.05 -76.20
C VAL A 304 -11.12 1.46 -75.63
N MET A 305 -11.84 2.38 -76.29
CA MET A 305 -12.07 3.74 -75.81
C MET A 305 -12.80 3.76 -74.46
N ARG A 306 -13.80 2.91 -74.26
CA ARG A 306 -14.51 2.79 -72.98
C ARG A 306 -13.58 2.30 -71.88
N ASN A 307 -12.85 1.21 -72.13
CA ASN A 307 -11.90 0.65 -71.17
C ASN A 307 -10.82 1.67 -70.79
N ALA A 308 -10.30 2.41 -71.77
CA ALA A 308 -9.32 3.47 -71.53
C ALA A 308 -9.86 4.62 -70.67
N CYS A 309 -11.12 4.99 -70.85
CA CYS A 309 -11.79 5.96 -69.99
C CYS A 309 -11.94 5.44 -68.55
N ASP A 310 -12.38 4.19 -68.39
CA ASP A 310 -12.57 3.57 -67.08
C ASP A 310 -11.23 3.44 -66.32
N GLU A 311 -10.17 2.97 -67.00
CA GLU A 311 -8.82 2.88 -66.43
C GLU A 311 -8.25 4.27 -66.06
N ALA A 312 -8.49 5.31 -66.87
CA ALA A 312 -8.04 6.66 -66.56
C ALA A 312 -8.74 7.27 -65.33
N VAL A 313 -10.02 6.96 -65.12
CA VAL A 313 -10.76 7.35 -63.90
C VAL A 313 -10.22 6.59 -62.69
N ILE A 314 -10.09 5.26 -62.78
CA ILE A 314 -9.54 4.43 -61.69
C ILE A 314 -8.14 4.89 -61.29
N PHE A 315 -7.28 5.19 -62.26
CA PHE A 315 -5.94 5.73 -62.00
C PHE A 315 -6.03 7.08 -61.26
N SER A 316 -6.91 7.97 -61.71
CA SER A 316 -7.10 9.29 -61.08
C SER A 316 -7.57 9.16 -59.63
N ASP A 317 -8.54 8.28 -59.37
CA ASP A 317 -9.07 8.04 -58.03
C ASP A 317 -8.00 7.45 -57.10
N LYS A 318 -7.18 6.51 -57.59
CA LYS A 318 -6.07 5.92 -56.82
C LYS A 318 -4.98 6.94 -56.48
N ILE A 319 -4.65 7.86 -57.40
CA ILE A 319 -3.70 8.95 -57.11
C ILE A 319 -4.27 9.92 -56.08
N ILE A 320 -5.56 10.25 -56.17
CA ILE A 320 -6.24 11.10 -55.18
C ILE A 320 -6.24 10.42 -53.81
N SER A 321 -6.54 9.12 -53.76
CA SER A 321 -6.52 8.35 -52.51
C SER A 321 -5.12 8.26 -51.90
N LEU A 322 -4.08 8.17 -52.73
CA LEU A 322 -2.69 8.12 -52.28
C LEU A 322 -2.22 9.45 -51.68
N LEU A 323 -2.63 10.58 -52.25
CA LEU A 323 -2.05 11.89 -51.94
C LEU A 323 -2.94 12.75 -51.05
N GLY A 324 -4.23 12.48 -50.96
CA GLY A 324 -5.20 13.26 -50.18
C GLY A 324 -5.44 14.70 -50.68
N ASP A 325 -4.68 15.17 -51.67
CA ASP A 325 -4.73 16.53 -52.23
C ASP A 325 -5.03 16.47 -53.73
N VAL A 326 -6.16 17.07 -54.13
CA VAL A 326 -6.63 17.11 -55.52
C VAL A 326 -5.66 17.87 -56.44
N SER A 327 -5.09 18.99 -55.99
CA SER A 327 -4.16 19.81 -56.78
C SER A 327 -2.82 19.11 -57.00
N LEU A 328 -2.28 18.46 -55.96
CA LEU A 328 -1.07 17.65 -56.08
C LEU A 328 -1.31 16.43 -56.98
N SER A 329 -2.48 15.79 -56.83
CA SER A 329 -2.89 14.66 -57.66
C SER A 329 -2.94 14.99 -59.15
N LEU A 330 -3.46 16.17 -59.52
CA LEU A 330 -3.43 16.65 -60.90
C LEU A 330 -1.99 16.79 -61.43
N LYS A 331 -1.09 17.38 -60.64
CA LYS A 331 0.32 17.54 -61.02
C LYS A 331 1.00 16.20 -61.23
N VAL A 332 0.85 15.27 -60.27
CA VAL A 332 1.44 13.91 -60.33
C VAL A 332 0.88 13.13 -61.52
N ARG A 333 -0.44 13.20 -61.76
CA ARG A 333 -1.07 12.56 -62.93
C ARG A 333 -0.49 13.07 -64.26
N VAL A 334 -0.30 14.39 -64.40
CA VAL A 334 0.30 14.99 -65.60
C VAL A 334 1.77 14.59 -65.76
N LEU A 335 2.54 14.53 -64.67
CA LEU A 335 3.93 14.08 -64.69
C LEU A 335 4.04 12.62 -65.10
N PHE A 336 3.23 11.74 -64.51
CA PHE A 336 3.14 10.34 -64.90
C PHE A 336 2.71 10.17 -66.36
N ALA A 337 1.78 10.99 -66.84
CA ALA A 337 1.36 10.97 -68.24
C ALA A 337 2.51 11.25 -69.22
N ASN A 338 3.51 12.05 -68.83
CA ASN A 338 4.70 12.25 -69.66
C ASN A 338 5.57 10.98 -69.74
N ASN A 339 5.64 10.21 -68.67
CA ASN A 339 6.30 8.90 -68.64
C ASN A 339 5.57 7.85 -69.49
N LEU A 340 4.30 8.09 -69.82
CA LEU A 340 3.48 7.28 -70.74
C LEU A 340 3.45 7.82 -72.19
N SER A 341 4.31 8.77 -72.55
CA SER A 341 4.30 9.39 -73.90
C SER A 341 4.52 8.39 -75.04
N GLN A 342 5.25 7.29 -74.80
CA GLN A 342 5.49 6.19 -75.74
C GLN A 342 4.50 5.01 -75.58
N GLY A 343 3.45 5.19 -74.77
CA GLY A 343 2.45 4.16 -74.48
C GLY A 343 2.74 3.31 -73.24
N LEU A 344 1.69 2.64 -72.74
CA LEU A 344 1.75 1.82 -71.53
C LEU A 344 2.64 0.58 -71.69
N ASP A 345 2.62 -0.08 -72.85
CA ASP A 345 3.46 -1.27 -73.11
C ASP A 345 4.96 -0.96 -73.01
N CYS A 346 5.39 0.17 -73.58
CA CYS A 346 6.78 0.64 -73.48
C CYS A 346 7.17 0.96 -72.03
N PHE A 347 6.27 1.61 -71.28
CA PHE A 347 6.47 1.89 -69.86
C PHE A 347 6.63 0.59 -69.04
N LEU A 348 5.76 -0.39 -69.26
CA LEU A 348 5.83 -1.68 -68.58
C LEU A 348 7.08 -2.46 -68.98
N LEU A 349 7.52 -2.42 -70.24
CA LEU A 349 8.76 -3.06 -70.66
C LEU A 349 9.98 -2.55 -69.85
N LEU A 350 10.01 -1.26 -69.52
CA LEU A 350 11.13 -0.63 -68.81
C LEU A 350 11.02 -0.71 -67.27
N HIS A 351 9.79 -0.73 -66.74
CA HIS A 351 9.55 -0.51 -65.31
C HIS A 351 8.78 -1.61 -64.59
N LYS A 352 8.30 -2.65 -65.31
CA LYS A 352 7.56 -3.77 -64.71
C LYS A 352 8.32 -4.48 -63.60
N SER A 353 9.64 -4.65 -63.73
CA SER A 353 10.46 -5.27 -62.69
C SER A 353 10.42 -4.47 -61.38
N LYS A 354 10.46 -3.14 -61.44
CA LYS A 354 10.38 -2.26 -60.27
C LYS A 354 9.02 -2.36 -59.57
N LEU A 355 7.94 -2.32 -60.35
CA LEU A 355 6.57 -2.48 -59.84
C LEU A 355 6.38 -3.83 -59.14
N LEU A 356 6.87 -4.92 -59.76
CA LEU A 356 6.83 -6.26 -59.15
C LEU A 356 7.66 -6.32 -57.87
N MET A 357 8.89 -5.78 -57.87
CA MET A 357 9.73 -5.75 -56.67
C MET A 357 9.05 -5.02 -55.51
N TYR A 358 8.34 -3.92 -55.77
CA TYR A 358 7.57 -3.21 -54.75
C TYR A 358 6.39 -4.04 -54.23
N VAL A 359 5.58 -4.60 -55.14
CA VAL A 359 4.42 -5.44 -54.80
C VAL A 359 4.82 -6.66 -53.99
N ASP A 360 5.88 -7.37 -54.41
CA ASP A 360 6.37 -8.57 -53.73
C ASP A 360 6.94 -8.23 -52.36
N CYS A 361 7.74 -7.15 -52.27
CA CYS A 361 8.29 -6.68 -51.00
C CYS A 361 7.20 -6.28 -50.01
N PHE A 362 6.14 -5.59 -50.46
CA PHE A 362 5.02 -5.20 -49.61
C PHE A 362 4.23 -6.40 -49.12
N LYS A 363 3.96 -7.40 -49.97
CA LYS A 363 3.28 -8.65 -49.59
C LYS A 363 4.09 -9.45 -48.58
N GLU A 364 5.38 -9.63 -48.84
CA GLU A 364 6.28 -10.36 -47.94
C GLU A 364 6.39 -9.66 -46.58
N LEU A 365 6.52 -8.33 -46.57
CA LEU A 365 6.53 -7.56 -45.32
C LEU A 365 5.20 -7.67 -44.57
N SER A 366 4.05 -7.64 -45.25
CA SER A 366 2.75 -7.83 -44.62
C SER A 366 2.67 -9.18 -43.92
N PHE A 367 3.10 -10.25 -44.59
CA PHE A 367 3.11 -11.59 -44.00
C PHE A 367 4.02 -11.68 -42.77
N VAL A 368 5.25 -11.14 -42.85
CA VAL A 368 6.18 -11.10 -41.72
C VAL A 368 5.63 -10.28 -40.56
N ASN A 369 4.97 -9.15 -40.83
CA ASN A 369 4.32 -8.34 -39.80
C ASN A 369 3.20 -9.10 -39.09
N ASP A 370 2.35 -9.80 -39.84
CA ASP A 370 1.22 -10.56 -39.28
C ASP A 370 1.71 -11.71 -38.38
N GLU A 371 2.72 -12.47 -38.83
CA GLU A 371 3.38 -13.52 -38.04
C GLU A 371 4.04 -12.95 -36.78
N PHE A 372 4.76 -11.83 -36.89
CA PHE A 372 5.38 -11.17 -35.75
C PHE A 372 4.34 -10.68 -34.74
N SER A 373 3.28 -10.00 -35.18
CA SER A 373 2.22 -9.50 -34.31
C SER A 373 1.46 -10.64 -33.62
N MET A 374 1.19 -11.74 -34.33
CA MET A 374 0.53 -12.93 -33.76
C MET A 374 1.36 -13.56 -32.63
N LYS A 375 2.68 -13.66 -32.80
CA LYS A 375 3.58 -14.25 -31.81
C LYS A 375 3.92 -13.30 -30.65
N SER A 376 4.10 -12.01 -30.93
CA SER A 376 4.57 -11.02 -29.95
C SER A 376 3.45 -10.28 -29.20
N GLY A 377 2.26 -10.19 -29.79
CA GLY A 377 1.16 -9.35 -29.31
C GLY A 377 1.38 -7.84 -29.54
N VAL A 378 2.42 -7.46 -30.29
CA VAL A 378 2.72 -6.06 -30.65
C VAL A 378 1.73 -5.59 -31.72
N VAL A 379 1.18 -4.40 -31.49
CA VAL A 379 0.39 -3.66 -32.47
C VAL A 379 1.20 -2.43 -32.86
N PHE A 380 1.38 -2.23 -34.15
CA PHE A 380 2.17 -1.13 -34.68
C PHE A 380 1.32 0.12 -34.90
N ASN A 381 1.95 1.28 -34.79
CA ASN A 381 1.35 2.56 -35.15
C ASN A 381 1.22 2.68 -36.67
N ASP A 382 0.23 3.47 -37.12
CA ASP A 382 -0.03 3.72 -38.53
C ASP A 382 0.70 4.95 -39.07
N GLU A 383 1.13 5.87 -38.20
CA GLU A 383 1.93 7.06 -38.54
C GLU A 383 3.43 6.77 -38.58
N HIS A 384 4.17 7.50 -39.42
CA HIS A 384 5.61 7.30 -39.67
C HIS A 384 6.00 5.81 -39.83
N TRP A 385 5.13 5.06 -40.50
CA TRP A 385 4.99 3.61 -40.41
C TRP A 385 6.31 2.86 -40.64
N VAL A 386 7.07 3.22 -41.68
CA VAL A 386 8.33 2.53 -41.99
C VAL A 386 9.43 2.88 -41.00
N ASP A 387 9.61 4.17 -40.69
CA ASP A 387 10.72 4.61 -39.84
C ASP A 387 10.49 4.24 -38.36
N GLU A 388 9.27 4.39 -37.83
CA GLU A 388 8.91 3.94 -36.47
C GLU A 388 9.01 2.43 -36.34
N LYS A 389 8.51 1.67 -37.32
CA LYS A 389 8.66 0.20 -37.30
C LYS A 389 10.10 -0.24 -37.38
N LEU A 390 10.91 0.41 -38.20
CA LEU A 390 12.33 0.08 -38.32
C LEU A 390 13.02 0.30 -36.97
N LEU A 391 12.83 1.48 -36.37
CA LEU A 391 13.40 1.80 -35.05
C LEU A 391 12.94 0.83 -33.96
N LEU A 392 11.65 0.47 -33.94
CA LEU A 392 11.11 -0.51 -33.01
C LEU A 392 11.73 -1.89 -33.23
N SER A 393 11.81 -2.35 -34.49
CA SER A 393 12.33 -3.67 -34.84
C SER A 393 13.81 -3.80 -34.49
N GLU A 394 14.60 -2.77 -34.78
CA GLU A 394 16.03 -2.69 -34.42
C GLU A 394 16.20 -2.72 -32.90
N ARG A 395 15.44 -1.89 -32.16
CA ARG A 395 15.50 -1.88 -30.69
C ARG A 395 15.15 -3.24 -30.08
N LEU A 396 14.11 -3.90 -30.59
CA LEU A 396 13.70 -5.22 -30.11
C LEU A 396 14.75 -6.28 -30.43
N LEU A 397 15.36 -6.24 -31.62
CA LEU A 397 16.39 -7.17 -32.05
C LEU A 397 17.66 -7.02 -31.20
N ASP A 398 18.14 -5.79 -30.99
CA ASP A 398 19.34 -5.49 -30.21
C ASP A 398 19.22 -5.95 -28.75
N ASN A 399 17.99 -6.00 -28.23
CA ASN A 399 17.70 -6.35 -26.84
C ASN A 399 17.02 -7.72 -26.69
N ILE A 400 16.96 -8.55 -27.74
CA ILE A 400 16.25 -9.84 -27.74
C ILE A 400 16.79 -10.84 -26.69
N GLU A 401 18.02 -10.65 -26.24
CA GLU A 401 18.62 -11.43 -25.15
C GLU A 401 17.87 -11.26 -23.81
N GLN A 402 17.25 -10.09 -23.58
CA GLN A 402 16.46 -9.78 -22.38
C GLN A 402 15.03 -10.38 -22.42
N LEU A 403 14.68 -11.10 -23.48
CA LEU A 403 13.32 -11.63 -23.68
C LEU A 403 12.87 -12.55 -22.54
N LYS A 404 13.79 -13.36 -21.99
CA LYS A 404 13.47 -14.29 -20.89
C LYS A 404 12.98 -13.54 -19.67
N ASP A 405 13.69 -12.48 -19.29
CA ASP A 405 13.40 -11.70 -18.08
C ASP A 405 12.10 -10.89 -18.28
N TRP A 406 11.90 -10.33 -19.47
CA TRP A 406 10.66 -9.63 -19.82
C TRP A 406 9.43 -10.55 -19.84
N CYS A 407 9.56 -11.80 -20.31
CA CYS A 407 8.48 -12.80 -20.20
C CYS A 407 8.17 -13.10 -18.73
N GLY A 408 9.20 -13.18 -17.87
CA GLY A 408 9.05 -13.30 -16.42
C GLY A 408 8.22 -12.17 -15.83
N TRP A 409 8.52 -10.92 -16.22
CA TRP A 409 7.72 -9.75 -15.83
C TRP A 409 6.26 -9.87 -16.27
N ASN A 410 6.02 -10.18 -17.55
CA ASN A 410 4.66 -10.31 -18.06
C ASN A 410 3.86 -11.43 -17.38
N SER A 411 4.51 -12.52 -16.98
CA SER A 411 3.88 -13.61 -16.22
C SER A 411 3.46 -13.16 -14.82
N ILE A 412 4.35 -12.53 -14.06
CA ILE A 412 4.04 -12.03 -12.72
C ILE A 412 3.01 -10.90 -12.79
N LYS A 413 3.10 -10.03 -13.80
CA LYS A 413 2.11 -8.99 -14.07
C LYS A 413 0.70 -9.57 -14.23
N GLN A 414 0.56 -10.67 -14.98
CA GLN A 414 -0.72 -11.36 -15.12
C GLN A 414 -1.20 -11.98 -13.81
N GLN A 415 -0.31 -12.64 -13.06
CA GLN A 415 -0.67 -13.19 -11.74
C GLN A 415 -1.14 -12.10 -10.77
N ALA A 416 -0.52 -10.92 -10.81
CA ALA A 416 -0.93 -9.77 -10.02
C ALA A 416 -2.33 -9.27 -10.40
N PHE A 417 -2.67 -9.23 -11.69
CA PHE A 417 -4.04 -8.93 -12.14
C PHE A 417 -5.06 -9.97 -11.66
N GLU A 418 -4.73 -11.26 -11.74
CA GLU A 418 -5.60 -12.34 -11.25
C GLU A 418 -5.88 -12.25 -9.74
N LYS A 419 -4.94 -11.68 -8.97
CA LYS A 419 -5.11 -11.41 -7.53
C LYS A 419 -5.70 -10.03 -7.18
N GLY A 420 -6.03 -9.20 -8.18
CA GLY A 420 -6.64 -7.88 -7.99
C GLY A 420 -5.67 -6.76 -7.61
N LEU A 421 -4.39 -6.86 -8.03
CA LEU A 421 -3.36 -5.83 -7.82
C LEU A 421 -3.23 -4.85 -9.02
N ASP A 422 -4.28 -4.70 -9.83
CA ASP A 422 -4.28 -3.93 -11.08
C ASP A 422 -3.80 -2.50 -10.90
N ALA A 423 -4.30 -1.81 -9.87
CA ALA A 423 -3.92 -0.44 -9.58
C ALA A 423 -2.43 -0.32 -9.23
N PHE A 424 -1.89 -1.27 -8.48
CA PHE A 424 -0.48 -1.26 -8.08
C PHE A 424 0.44 -1.58 -9.25
N VAL A 425 0.07 -2.55 -10.09
CA VAL A 425 0.79 -2.85 -11.34
C VAL A 425 0.74 -1.65 -12.29
N GLY A 426 -0.41 -1.00 -12.44
CA GLY A 426 -0.55 0.22 -13.24
C GLY A 426 0.37 1.34 -12.75
N TYR A 427 0.48 1.52 -11.43
CA TYR A 427 1.42 2.46 -10.83
C TYR A 427 2.88 2.14 -11.20
N ILE A 428 3.31 0.87 -11.09
CA ILE A 428 4.69 0.44 -11.44
C ILE A 428 5.01 0.70 -12.91
N ILE A 429 4.05 0.47 -13.81
CA ILE A 429 4.24 0.67 -15.26
C ILE A 429 4.25 2.17 -15.62
N SER A 430 3.59 3.01 -14.83
CA SER A 430 3.51 4.45 -15.08
C SER A 430 4.74 5.24 -14.58
N LYS A 431 5.41 4.75 -13.53
CA LYS A 431 6.45 5.50 -12.82
C LYS A 431 7.49 4.56 -12.22
N GLU A 432 8.76 4.85 -12.48
CA GLU A 432 9.87 4.13 -11.83
C GLU A 432 9.81 4.32 -10.32
N THR A 433 9.59 3.22 -9.60
CA THR A 433 9.51 3.22 -8.14
C THR A 433 10.52 2.23 -7.58
N LYS A 434 11.37 2.70 -6.66
CA LYS A 434 12.28 1.85 -5.91
C LYS A 434 11.60 1.35 -4.64
N GLN A 435 12.02 0.18 -4.15
CA GLN A 435 11.49 -0.42 -2.91
C GLN A 435 9.97 -0.67 -2.98
N LEU A 436 9.52 -1.41 -4.00
CA LEU A 436 8.10 -1.72 -4.25
C LEU A 436 7.41 -2.38 -3.06
N ILE A 437 8.11 -3.27 -2.34
CA ILE A 437 7.60 -3.90 -1.13
C ILE A 437 7.25 -2.85 -0.05
N LYS A 438 8.10 -1.83 0.13
CA LYS A 438 7.84 -0.76 1.10
C LYS A 438 6.69 0.14 0.65
N ALA A 439 6.66 0.49 -0.64
CA ALA A 439 5.56 1.26 -1.23
C ALA A 439 4.20 0.57 -1.05
N PHE A 440 4.13 -0.72 -1.37
CA PHE A 440 2.94 -1.54 -1.19
C PHE A 440 2.49 -1.61 0.27
N ASN A 441 3.39 -1.96 1.20
CA ASN A 441 3.05 -2.06 2.62
C ASN A 441 2.59 -0.71 3.18
N LYS A 442 3.25 0.39 2.81
CA LYS A 442 2.85 1.75 3.21
C LYS A 442 1.42 2.07 2.75
N ALA A 443 1.08 1.76 1.49
CA ALA A 443 -0.25 1.98 0.94
C ALA A 443 -1.32 1.12 1.63
N ILE A 444 -1.00 -0.14 1.97
CA ILE A 444 -1.91 -1.04 2.72
C ILE A 444 -2.17 -0.50 4.12
N TYR A 445 -1.12 -0.15 4.87
CA TYR A 445 -1.30 0.38 6.23
C TYR A 445 -2.09 1.69 6.23
N LYS A 446 -1.83 2.57 5.26
CA LYS A 446 -2.62 3.80 5.09
C LYS A 446 -4.08 3.52 4.80
N SER A 447 -4.39 2.58 3.91
CA SER A 447 -5.77 2.15 3.62
C SER A 447 -6.47 1.60 4.89
N ILE A 448 -5.77 0.80 5.69
CA ILE A 448 -6.27 0.27 6.98
C ILE A 448 -6.53 1.41 7.97
N ILE A 449 -5.58 2.33 8.13
CA ILE A 449 -5.71 3.48 9.04
C ILE A 449 -6.94 4.31 8.66
N ASN A 450 -7.04 4.70 7.40
CA ASN A 450 -8.15 5.52 6.91
C ASN A 450 -9.49 4.79 7.10
N TYR A 451 -9.56 3.50 6.73
CA TYR A 451 -10.78 2.71 6.91
C TYR A 451 -11.23 2.63 8.37
N ILE A 452 -10.33 2.33 9.32
CA ILE A 452 -10.69 2.22 10.75
C ILE A 452 -11.12 3.58 11.31
N VAL A 453 -10.40 4.65 10.99
CA VAL A 453 -10.72 6.00 11.45
C VAL A 453 -12.07 6.45 10.89
N ASP A 454 -12.32 6.28 9.60
CA ASP A 454 -13.58 6.68 8.95
C ASP A 454 -14.77 5.84 9.44
N SER A 455 -14.54 4.57 9.76
CA SER A 455 -15.59 3.65 10.25
C SER A 455 -15.95 3.86 11.72
N CYS A 456 -15.13 4.59 12.49
CA CYS A 456 -15.30 4.75 13.93
C CYS A 456 -15.39 6.24 14.32
N PRO A 457 -16.60 6.76 14.63
CA PRO A 457 -16.81 8.17 15.00
C PRO A 457 -15.97 8.63 16.20
N THR A 458 -15.71 7.73 17.15
CA THR A 458 -14.90 8.01 18.35
C THR A 458 -13.44 8.30 17.99
N LEU A 459 -12.89 7.56 17.02
CA LEU A 459 -11.52 7.75 16.53
C LEU A 459 -11.43 8.93 15.55
N ALA A 460 -12.42 9.08 14.66
CA ALA A 460 -12.49 10.20 13.70
C ALA A 460 -12.49 11.57 14.39
N ASN A 461 -13.18 11.69 15.53
CA ASN A 461 -13.27 12.92 16.32
C ASN A 461 -12.21 13.01 17.44
N PHE A 462 -11.20 12.14 17.44
CA PHE A 462 -10.16 12.15 18.45
C PHE A 462 -9.39 13.48 18.42
N ASN A 463 -9.20 14.07 19.60
CA ASN A 463 -8.40 15.27 19.76
C ASN A 463 -7.46 15.07 20.95
N GLY A 464 -6.16 15.03 20.68
CA GLY A 464 -5.15 14.78 21.71
C GLY A 464 -5.22 15.74 22.89
N LYS A 465 -5.53 17.03 22.66
CA LYS A 465 -5.65 18.00 23.76
C LYS A 465 -6.87 17.74 24.65
N LEU A 466 -8.01 17.36 24.05
CA LEU A 466 -9.20 17.00 24.81
C LEU A 466 -9.00 15.68 25.57
N PHE A 467 -8.29 14.73 24.97
CA PHE A 467 -7.97 13.46 25.61
C PHE A 467 -7.02 13.65 26.81
N GLU A 468 -5.97 14.45 26.68
CA GLU A 468 -5.10 14.83 27.80
C GLU A 468 -5.86 15.57 28.92
N ASP A 469 -6.82 16.42 28.56
CA ASP A 469 -7.68 17.08 29.55
C ASP A 469 -8.59 16.08 30.28
N LYS A 470 -9.10 15.05 29.60
CA LYS A 470 -9.83 13.94 30.23
C LYS A 470 -8.94 13.15 31.19
N ILE A 471 -7.71 12.83 30.81
CA ILE A 471 -6.74 12.15 31.69
C ILE A 471 -6.45 13.01 32.92
N ARG A 472 -6.23 14.31 32.74
CA ARG A 472 -6.02 15.26 33.86
C ARG A 472 -7.21 15.24 34.82
N LYS A 473 -8.44 15.38 34.29
CA LYS A 473 -9.68 15.30 35.09
C LYS A 473 -9.82 13.96 35.80
N PHE A 474 -9.46 12.86 35.15
CA PHE A 474 -9.50 11.53 35.76
C PHE A 474 -8.57 11.46 36.97
N LYS A 475 -7.35 11.98 36.86
CA LYS A 475 -6.40 12.06 37.99
C LYS A 475 -6.94 12.94 39.12
N GLU A 476 -7.47 14.12 38.80
CA GLU A 476 -8.08 15.03 39.78
C GLU A 476 -9.25 14.39 40.52
N LEU A 477 -10.18 13.77 39.78
CA LEU A 477 -11.32 13.05 40.34
C LEU A 477 -10.89 11.84 41.16
N THR A 478 -9.85 11.12 40.76
CA THR A 478 -9.31 9.99 41.54
C THR A 478 -8.81 10.48 42.91
N THR A 479 -8.04 11.56 42.95
CA THR A 479 -7.54 12.15 44.21
C THR A 479 -8.70 12.65 45.09
N GLN A 480 -9.71 13.29 44.49
CA GLN A 480 -10.90 13.72 45.21
C GLN A 480 -11.69 12.53 45.77
N PHE A 481 -11.89 11.50 44.96
CA PHE A 481 -12.60 10.28 45.35
C PHE A 481 -11.86 9.53 46.46
N GLU A 482 -10.53 9.49 46.42
CA GLU A 482 -9.72 8.93 47.51
C GLU A 482 -9.97 9.66 48.82
N LYS A 483 -10.00 11.01 48.80
CA LYS A 483 -10.33 11.81 49.98
C LYS A 483 -11.75 11.52 50.50
N LEU A 484 -12.74 11.50 49.61
CA LEU A 484 -14.13 11.18 49.97
C LEU A 484 -14.25 9.75 50.52
N THR A 485 -13.51 8.80 49.97
CA THR A 485 -13.46 7.41 50.47
C THR A 485 -12.94 7.35 51.90
N ARG A 486 -11.90 8.12 52.23
CA ARG A 486 -11.38 8.22 53.60
C ARG A 486 -12.42 8.83 54.56
N GLU A 487 -13.13 9.87 54.13
CA GLU A 487 -14.20 10.51 54.91
C GLU A 487 -15.41 9.59 55.12
N GLU A 488 -15.84 8.90 54.07
CA GLU A 488 -16.91 7.88 54.08
C GLU A 488 -16.56 6.72 55.03
N LEU A 489 -15.34 6.19 54.92
CA LEU A 489 -14.83 5.12 55.78
C LEU A 489 -14.81 5.60 57.24
N PHE A 490 -14.29 6.81 57.50
CA PHE A 490 -14.28 7.38 58.84
C PHE A 490 -15.70 7.51 59.41
N ALA A 491 -16.67 8.01 58.63
CA ALA A 491 -18.06 8.15 59.07
C ALA A 491 -18.69 6.78 59.42
N LYS A 492 -18.47 5.76 58.59
CA LYS A 492 -18.92 4.38 58.84
C LYS A 492 -18.31 3.79 60.12
N LEU A 493 -17.00 3.93 60.30
CA LEU A 493 -16.31 3.45 61.49
C LEU A 493 -16.75 4.20 62.76
N ALA A 494 -16.85 5.54 62.70
CA ALA A 494 -17.29 6.36 63.82
C ALA A 494 -18.75 6.08 64.24
N ALA A 495 -19.62 5.70 63.30
CA ALA A 495 -20.99 5.29 63.60
C ALA A 495 -21.05 4.02 64.46
N ASN A 496 -20.09 3.10 64.29
CA ASN A 496 -19.98 1.86 65.05
C ASN A 496 -19.42 2.04 66.47
N ILE A 497 -18.81 3.20 66.77
CA ILE A 497 -18.25 3.51 68.09
C ILE A 497 -19.40 3.81 69.10
N PRO A 498 -19.44 3.11 70.25
CA PRO A 498 -20.45 3.34 71.29
C PRO A 498 -20.32 4.72 71.95
N SER A 499 -21.41 5.22 72.54
CA SER A 499 -21.38 6.54 73.18
C SER A 499 -20.72 6.48 74.56
N PHE A 500 -19.49 6.98 74.65
CA PHE A 500 -18.72 7.09 75.89
C PHE A 500 -19.36 8.00 76.96
N VAL A 501 -20.38 8.80 76.61
CA VAL A 501 -21.10 9.69 77.54
C VAL A 501 -22.38 9.04 78.09
N ARG A 502 -23.05 8.19 77.30
CA ARG A 502 -24.35 7.59 77.66
C ARG A 502 -24.28 6.17 78.23
N GLU A 503 -23.23 5.40 77.91
CA GLU A 503 -23.12 3.96 78.24
C GLU A 503 -22.09 3.64 79.36
N ALA A 504 -21.67 4.66 80.12
CA ALA A 504 -20.59 4.58 81.12
C ALA A 504 -21.03 4.07 82.51
N SER A 505 -21.72 2.93 82.59
CA SER A 505 -21.85 2.21 83.87
C SER A 505 -20.47 1.69 84.32
N GLN A 506 -20.15 1.66 85.62
CA GLN A 506 -18.81 1.25 86.09
C GLN A 506 -18.41 -0.19 85.71
N SER A 507 -19.38 -1.05 85.36
CA SER A 507 -19.18 -2.45 84.96
C SER A 507 -19.23 -2.70 83.45
N SER A 508 -19.52 -1.68 82.62
CA SER A 508 -19.49 -1.86 81.15
C SER A 508 -18.06 -1.76 80.63
N GLU A 509 -17.77 -2.40 79.49
CA GLU A 509 -16.45 -2.34 78.82
C GLU A 509 -16.01 -0.88 78.59
N VAL A 510 -16.96 0.00 78.28
CA VAL A 510 -16.77 1.46 78.12
C VAL A 510 -16.28 2.11 79.42
N GLY A 511 -16.90 1.77 80.56
CA GLY A 511 -16.50 2.28 81.88
C GLY A 511 -15.13 1.76 82.32
N ILE A 512 -14.82 0.49 82.03
CA ILE A 512 -13.50 -0.13 82.30
C ILE A 512 -12.41 0.62 81.50
N LEU A 513 -12.62 0.86 80.21
CA LEU A 513 -11.65 1.58 79.39
C LEU A 513 -11.44 3.02 79.89
N GLN A 514 -12.50 3.77 80.19
CA GLN A 514 -12.40 5.14 80.71
C GLN A 514 -11.65 5.22 82.04
N ARG A 515 -11.89 4.29 82.98
CA ARG A 515 -11.17 4.23 84.25
C ARG A 515 -9.67 4.05 84.03
N ASN A 516 -9.30 3.18 83.10
CA ASN A 516 -7.91 2.88 82.80
C ASN A 516 -7.20 4.01 82.04
N ILE A 517 -7.92 4.75 81.19
CA ILE A 517 -7.42 5.99 80.57
C ILE A 517 -7.16 7.05 81.65
N ARG A 518 -8.09 7.27 82.60
CA ARG A 518 -7.92 8.29 83.67
C ARG A 518 -6.77 7.98 84.63
N ASN A 519 -6.50 6.70 84.87
CA ASN A 519 -5.43 6.25 85.77
C ASN A 519 -4.10 5.97 85.05
N ASN A 520 -3.97 6.34 83.77
CA ASN A 520 -2.79 6.06 82.94
C ASN A 520 -2.36 4.58 82.95
N GLY A 521 -3.33 3.66 82.97
CA GLY A 521 -3.08 2.21 82.95
C GLY A 521 -2.45 1.63 84.22
N ARG A 522 -2.36 2.39 85.33
CA ARG A 522 -1.75 1.89 86.57
C ARG A 522 -2.46 0.64 87.09
N GLY A 523 -1.71 -0.45 87.23
CA GLY A 523 -2.19 -1.72 87.80
C GLY A 523 -2.88 -2.66 86.82
N MET A 524 -2.80 -2.41 85.51
CA MET A 524 -3.42 -3.25 84.49
C MET A 524 -2.47 -3.45 83.29
N SER A 525 -2.24 -4.71 82.91
CA SER A 525 -1.49 -5.04 81.69
C SER A 525 -2.36 -4.87 80.45
N ILE A 526 -1.73 -4.68 79.28
CA ILE A 526 -2.43 -4.57 77.99
C ILE A 526 -3.28 -5.82 77.72
N ARG A 527 -2.72 -7.02 77.96
CA ARG A 527 -3.45 -8.28 77.82
C ARG A 527 -4.72 -8.29 78.68
N LYS A 528 -4.60 -7.98 79.97
CA LYS A 528 -5.74 -7.94 80.88
C LYS A 528 -6.78 -6.89 80.49
N LEU A 529 -6.35 -5.76 79.89
CA LEU A 529 -7.28 -4.78 79.33
C LEU A 529 -8.11 -5.43 78.22
N PHE A 530 -7.44 -6.01 77.21
CA PHE A 530 -8.09 -6.65 76.07
C PHE A 530 -9.08 -7.74 76.50
N ASP A 531 -8.70 -8.58 77.46
CA ASP A 531 -9.57 -9.62 78.02
C ASP A 531 -10.84 -9.05 78.69
N THR A 532 -10.77 -7.83 79.23
CA THR A 532 -11.90 -7.17 79.89
C THR A 532 -12.78 -6.34 78.95
N ILE A 533 -12.33 -6.06 77.73
CA ILE A 533 -13.07 -5.26 76.74
C ILE A 533 -13.11 -5.90 75.32
N PRO A 534 -13.36 -7.22 75.19
CA PRO A 534 -13.17 -7.94 73.92
C PRO A 534 -14.12 -7.49 72.81
N ASN A 535 -15.33 -7.01 73.15
CA ASN A 535 -16.31 -6.56 72.16
C ASN A 535 -16.12 -5.08 71.79
N LEU A 536 -15.66 -4.27 72.73
CA LEU A 536 -15.41 -2.85 72.52
C LEU A 536 -14.14 -2.64 71.71
N ILE A 537 -13.08 -3.42 71.97
CA ILE A 537 -11.78 -3.22 71.32
C ILE A 537 -11.86 -3.39 69.81
N THR A 538 -12.59 -4.40 69.33
CA THR A 538 -12.80 -4.67 67.90
C THR A 538 -13.73 -3.64 67.24
N ARG A 539 -14.63 -3.01 68.01
CA ARG A 539 -15.49 -1.92 67.51
C ARG A 539 -14.76 -0.60 67.36
N ILE A 540 -13.83 -0.29 68.27
CA ILE A 540 -13.06 0.97 68.23
C ILE A 540 -11.80 0.85 67.36
N ASN A 541 -11.20 -0.35 67.31
CA ASN A 541 -10.04 -0.67 66.48
C ASN A 541 -10.33 -1.95 65.66
N PRO A 542 -11.13 -1.84 64.58
CA PRO A 542 -11.51 -2.99 63.75
C PRO A 542 -10.35 -3.56 62.93
N CYS A 543 -9.28 -2.80 62.73
CA CYS A 543 -8.05 -3.26 62.11
C CYS A 543 -6.91 -3.08 63.12
N MET A 544 -6.14 -4.14 63.35
CA MET A 544 -5.01 -4.14 64.26
C MET A 544 -3.73 -4.52 63.50
N LEU A 545 -2.76 -3.60 63.48
CA LEU A 545 -1.43 -3.83 62.91
C LEU A 545 -0.48 -4.22 64.04
N MET A 546 -0.05 -5.48 64.07
CA MET A 546 0.73 -6.05 65.16
C MET A 546 1.75 -7.05 64.62
N SER A 547 2.94 -7.10 65.21
CA SER A 547 3.87 -8.22 64.94
C SER A 547 3.30 -9.53 65.50
N PRO A 548 3.63 -10.70 64.91
CA PRO A 548 3.13 -11.99 65.39
C PRO A 548 3.40 -12.22 66.88
N MET A 549 4.58 -11.82 67.36
CA MET A 549 4.94 -11.85 68.78
C MET A 549 4.00 -11.01 69.65
N SER A 550 3.63 -9.81 69.18
CA SER A 550 2.70 -8.93 69.91
C SER A 550 1.30 -9.54 69.97
N VAL A 551 0.84 -10.19 68.89
CA VAL A 551 -0.44 -10.90 68.86
C VAL A 551 -0.46 -12.03 69.89
N ALA A 552 0.60 -12.84 69.94
CA ALA A 552 0.76 -13.90 70.93
C ALA A 552 0.82 -13.38 72.38
N GLN A 553 1.47 -12.24 72.60
CA GLN A 553 1.64 -11.66 73.93
C GLN A 553 0.36 -11.02 74.48
N TYR A 554 -0.40 -10.31 73.65
CA TYR A 554 -1.47 -9.41 74.10
C TYR A 554 -2.89 -9.89 73.86
N ILE A 555 -3.11 -10.76 72.87
CA ILE A 555 -4.45 -11.20 72.49
C ILE A 555 -4.65 -12.63 72.96
N ASP A 556 -5.69 -12.91 73.74
CA ASP A 556 -6.03 -14.29 74.10
C ASP A 556 -6.75 -14.99 72.94
N VAL A 557 -6.51 -16.30 72.78
CA VAL A 557 -7.10 -17.09 71.68
C VAL A 557 -8.61 -17.26 71.85
N ASP A 558 -9.08 -17.30 73.10
CA ASP A 558 -10.50 -17.54 73.39
C ASP A 558 -11.35 -16.26 73.47
N ASN A 559 -10.72 -15.09 73.59
CA ASN A 559 -11.43 -13.83 73.92
C ASN A 559 -11.69 -12.93 72.72
N VAL A 560 -10.79 -12.88 71.73
CA VAL A 560 -10.88 -11.96 70.60
C VAL A 560 -10.63 -12.72 69.30
N ASN A 561 -11.66 -12.82 68.47
CA ASN A 561 -11.60 -13.48 67.18
C ASN A 561 -11.64 -12.46 66.05
N PHE A 562 -10.78 -12.65 65.05
CA PHE A 562 -10.75 -11.87 63.82
C PHE A 562 -11.44 -12.66 62.70
N ASP A 563 -12.20 -11.97 61.87
CA ASP A 563 -12.76 -12.53 60.63
C ASP A 563 -11.67 -12.75 59.58
N LEU A 564 -10.63 -11.91 59.58
CA LEU A 564 -9.54 -11.94 58.63
C LEU A 564 -8.17 -11.67 59.28
N VAL A 565 -7.19 -12.53 58.97
CA VAL A 565 -5.76 -12.32 59.26
C VAL A 565 -5.03 -12.16 57.94
N ILE A 566 -4.26 -11.08 57.82
CA ILE A 566 -3.43 -10.80 56.64
C ILE A 566 -1.98 -10.78 57.08
N PHE A 567 -1.15 -11.60 56.43
CA PHE A 567 0.29 -11.42 56.46
C PHE A 567 0.73 -10.75 55.18
N ASP A 568 1.39 -9.62 55.32
CA ASP A 568 2.13 -8.94 54.25
C ASP A 568 3.62 -9.26 54.40
N GLU A 569 4.36 -9.27 53.29
CA GLU A 569 5.77 -9.70 53.25
C GLU A 569 6.00 -11.10 53.86
N ALA A 570 5.05 -12.01 53.61
CA ALA A 570 5.01 -13.33 54.22
C ALA A 570 6.20 -14.24 53.87
N SER A 571 6.93 -13.95 52.79
CA SER A 571 8.18 -14.65 52.44
C SER A 571 9.30 -14.42 53.47
N GLN A 572 9.23 -13.36 54.28
CA GLN A 572 10.19 -13.11 55.35
C GLN A 572 9.76 -13.66 56.72
N MET A 573 8.58 -14.28 56.82
CA MET A 573 8.03 -14.67 58.11
C MET A 573 8.04 -16.19 58.29
N PRO A 574 8.74 -16.71 59.32
CA PRO A 574 8.74 -18.13 59.63
C PRO A 574 7.35 -18.60 60.06
N THR A 575 6.95 -19.79 59.62
CA THR A 575 5.63 -20.35 59.95
C THR A 575 5.39 -20.47 61.45
N CYS A 576 6.43 -20.82 62.22
CA CYS A 576 6.35 -20.98 63.67
C CYS A 576 5.95 -19.68 64.40
N GLU A 577 6.32 -18.51 63.87
CA GLU A 577 5.94 -17.22 64.42
C GLU A 577 4.51 -16.84 64.05
N ALA A 578 4.06 -17.23 62.85
CA ALA A 578 2.77 -16.90 62.29
C ALA A 578 1.60 -17.67 62.91
N ILE A 579 1.81 -18.94 63.32
CA ILE A 579 0.76 -19.86 63.81
C ILE A 579 -0.10 -19.22 64.92
N GLY A 580 0.53 -18.48 65.84
CA GLY A 580 -0.19 -17.83 66.94
C GLY A 580 -1.23 -16.82 66.45
N ALA A 581 -0.92 -16.06 65.39
CA ALA A 581 -1.87 -15.12 64.80
C ALA A 581 -2.92 -15.82 63.93
N ILE A 582 -2.54 -16.85 63.17
CA ILE A 582 -3.48 -17.67 62.36
C ILE A 582 -4.58 -18.26 63.24
N ALA A 583 -4.24 -18.80 64.40
CA ALA A 583 -5.19 -19.43 65.31
C ALA A 583 -6.30 -18.50 65.83
N ARG A 584 -6.14 -17.17 65.67
CA ARG A 584 -7.09 -16.14 66.11
C ARG A 584 -7.96 -15.60 64.96
N GLY A 585 -7.77 -16.10 63.74
CA GLY A 585 -8.50 -15.69 62.53
C GLY A 585 -9.42 -16.77 61.97
N GLN A 586 -10.51 -16.37 61.33
CA GLN A 586 -11.37 -17.28 60.55
C GLN A 586 -10.86 -17.50 59.13
N THR A 587 -10.35 -16.44 58.51
CA THR A 587 -9.81 -16.44 57.14
C THR A 587 -8.37 -15.96 57.17
N LEU A 588 -7.52 -16.59 56.36
CA LEU A 588 -6.11 -16.24 56.21
C LEU A 588 -5.84 -15.74 54.79
N ILE A 589 -5.18 -14.59 54.67
CA ILE A 589 -4.57 -14.10 53.42
C ILE A 589 -3.07 -14.00 53.66
N VAL A 590 -2.30 -14.64 52.79
CA VAL A 590 -0.83 -14.61 52.80
C VAL A 590 -0.40 -13.87 51.54
N VAL A 591 0.27 -12.72 51.72
CA VAL A 591 0.80 -11.89 50.65
C VAL A 591 2.31 -11.85 50.78
N GLY A 592 3.01 -12.13 49.69
CA GLY A 592 4.46 -12.10 49.63
C GLY A 592 4.94 -12.58 48.28
N ASP A 593 6.25 -12.64 48.13
CA ASP A 593 6.91 -13.03 46.89
C ASP A 593 8.00 -14.06 47.20
N PRO A 594 7.87 -15.32 46.72
CA PRO A 594 8.84 -16.37 47.00
C PRO A 594 10.19 -16.13 46.30
N LYS A 595 10.28 -15.15 45.39
CA LYS A 595 11.53 -14.74 44.73
C LYS A 595 12.25 -13.60 45.45
N GLN A 596 11.68 -13.09 46.54
CA GLN A 596 12.33 -12.10 47.42
C GLN A 596 13.03 -12.79 48.59
N MET A 597 13.68 -12.02 49.47
CA MET A 597 14.55 -12.60 50.50
C MET A 597 13.76 -13.47 51.50
N PRO A 598 14.26 -14.69 51.83
CA PRO A 598 13.66 -15.56 52.84
C PRO A 598 13.93 -15.05 54.28
N PRO A 599 13.31 -15.67 55.31
CA PRO A 599 13.55 -15.31 56.70
C PRO A 599 14.98 -15.67 57.10
N THR A 600 15.75 -14.70 57.63
CA THR A 600 17.13 -14.95 58.07
C THR A 600 17.26 -14.98 59.60
N ASN A 601 17.94 -16.01 60.12
CA ASN A 601 18.12 -16.23 61.56
C ASN A 601 19.24 -15.35 62.19
N PHE A 602 19.21 -14.03 62.01
CA PHE A 602 20.32 -13.19 62.49
C PHE A 602 20.29 -12.85 63.99
N PHE A 603 19.10 -12.72 64.60
CA PHE A 603 18.94 -12.21 65.97
C PHE A 603 19.20 -13.22 67.11
N SER A 604 19.48 -14.48 66.80
CA SER A 604 19.58 -15.55 67.82
C SER A 604 20.96 -15.73 68.47
N SER A 605 22.00 -14.95 68.10
CA SER A 605 23.35 -15.10 68.67
C SER A 605 24.13 -13.78 68.78
N ASN A 606 24.16 -13.19 69.98
CA ASN A 606 24.88 -11.94 70.30
C ASN A 606 26.42 -12.02 70.23
N ASN A 607 27.03 -13.10 69.72
CA ASN A 607 28.49 -13.25 69.61
C ASN A 607 28.86 -14.31 68.56
N VAL A 608 29.09 -13.98 67.28
CA VAL A 608 29.95 -14.79 66.38
C VAL A 608 30.48 -13.96 65.19
N ASP A 609 31.74 -14.22 64.83
CA ASP A 609 32.44 -13.85 63.58
C ASP A 609 31.57 -14.00 62.31
N GLU A 610 31.67 -13.01 61.42
CA GLU A 610 31.13 -13.03 60.03
C GLU A 610 31.64 -14.20 59.17
N GLU A 611 32.65 -14.95 59.63
CA GLU A 611 33.29 -16.05 58.90
C GLU A 611 32.65 -17.44 59.16
N ASN A 612 31.72 -17.60 60.12
CA ASN A 612 31.06 -18.89 60.43
C ASN A 612 29.55 -18.74 60.65
N LEU A 613 28.81 -18.37 59.61
CA LEU A 613 27.35 -18.30 59.61
C LEU A 613 26.75 -19.39 58.69
N ASP A 614 26.99 -20.65 59.02
CA ASP A 614 26.15 -21.76 58.55
C ASP A 614 24.81 -21.68 59.30
N LYS A 615 23.94 -20.76 58.87
CA LYS A 615 22.57 -20.64 59.38
C LYS A 615 21.63 -21.04 58.24
N GLU A 616 20.93 -22.17 58.43
CA GLU A 616 19.90 -22.65 57.51
C GLU A 616 18.78 -21.61 57.38
N ASP A 617 18.37 -21.32 56.15
CA ASP A 617 17.17 -20.54 55.86
C ASP A 617 15.95 -21.29 56.42
N MET A 618 15.06 -20.57 57.10
CA MET A 618 13.83 -21.18 57.60
C MET A 618 12.74 -21.10 56.53
N GLU A 619 11.96 -22.18 56.38
CA GLU A 619 10.76 -22.16 55.52
C GLU A 619 9.80 -21.05 55.98
N SER A 620 9.41 -20.19 55.03
CA SER A 620 8.45 -19.13 55.29
C SER A 620 7.02 -19.66 55.26
N ILE A 621 6.08 -18.93 55.89
CA ILE A 621 4.65 -19.29 55.78
C ILE A 621 4.18 -19.28 54.32
N LEU A 622 4.78 -18.46 53.47
CA LEU A 622 4.43 -18.40 52.06
C LEU A 622 4.82 -19.69 51.35
N ASP A 623 6.04 -20.18 51.60
CA ASP A 623 6.56 -21.41 51.00
C ASP A 623 5.72 -22.61 51.45
N ASP A 624 5.39 -22.69 52.73
CA ASP A 624 4.48 -23.72 53.27
C ASP A 624 3.11 -23.68 52.62
N CYS A 625 2.54 -22.49 52.45
CA CYS A 625 1.23 -22.32 51.80
C CYS A 625 1.27 -22.74 50.32
N LEU A 626 2.37 -22.45 49.61
CA LEU A 626 2.60 -22.89 48.23
C LEU A 626 2.81 -24.40 48.14
N ALA A 627 3.58 -25.00 49.05
CA ALA A 627 3.80 -26.44 49.13
C ALA A 627 2.50 -27.20 49.41
N LEU A 628 1.63 -26.64 50.26
CA LEU A 628 0.27 -27.15 50.52
C LEU A 628 -0.71 -26.94 49.37
N SER A 629 -0.29 -26.29 48.27
CA SER A 629 -1.12 -25.97 47.11
C SER A 629 -2.37 -25.16 47.48
N MET A 630 -2.24 -24.21 48.41
CA MET A 630 -3.33 -23.27 48.70
C MET A 630 -3.70 -22.44 47.47
N PRO A 631 -4.97 -22.03 47.29
CA PRO A 631 -5.37 -21.19 46.18
C PRO A 631 -4.58 -19.87 46.14
N SER A 632 -3.81 -19.65 45.07
CA SER A 632 -2.95 -18.47 44.90
C SER A 632 -3.35 -17.63 43.69
N LYS A 633 -2.98 -16.34 43.72
CA LYS A 633 -3.16 -15.39 42.62
C LYS A 633 -1.88 -14.57 42.46
N TYR A 634 -1.32 -14.59 41.26
CA TYR A 634 -0.16 -13.77 40.91
C TYR A 634 -0.61 -12.39 40.44
N LEU A 635 0.03 -11.34 40.98
CA LEU A 635 -0.12 -9.98 40.50
C LEU A 635 0.94 -9.72 39.44
N LEU A 636 0.53 -9.67 38.17
CA LEU A 636 1.46 -9.60 37.04
C LEU A 636 1.89 -8.18 36.66
N TRP A 637 1.13 -7.16 37.06
CA TRP A 637 1.38 -5.79 36.63
C TRP A 637 2.47 -5.12 37.48
N HIS A 638 3.59 -4.79 36.85
CA HIS A 638 4.69 -4.07 37.48
C HIS A 638 4.58 -2.57 37.20
N TYR A 639 4.18 -1.81 38.22
CA TYR A 639 3.96 -0.36 38.11
C TYR A 639 5.01 0.50 38.83
N ARG A 640 5.93 -0.13 39.59
CA ARG A 640 6.97 0.59 40.35
C ARG A 640 8.04 1.20 39.44
N SER A 641 8.50 0.46 38.45
CA SER A 641 9.54 0.95 37.52
C SER A 641 8.92 1.82 36.43
N LYS A 642 9.30 3.10 36.39
CA LYS A 642 8.94 4.02 35.28
C LYS A 642 9.62 3.70 33.94
N HIS A 643 10.59 2.79 33.94
CA HIS A 643 11.31 2.35 32.75
C HIS A 643 11.53 0.84 32.77
N GLU A 644 11.27 0.17 31.65
CA GLU A 644 11.31 -1.29 31.56
C GLU A 644 12.70 -1.87 31.89
N SER A 645 13.78 -1.20 31.47
CA SER A 645 15.15 -1.65 31.74
C SER A 645 15.48 -1.87 33.23
N LEU A 646 14.73 -1.27 34.15
CA LEU A 646 14.94 -1.41 35.59
C LEU A 646 14.46 -2.77 36.13
N ILE A 647 13.47 -3.39 35.48
CA ILE A 647 12.89 -4.68 35.87
C ILE A 647 13.24 -5.80 34.88
N ALA A 648 13.67 -5.46 33.66
CA ALA A 648 13.94 -6.40 32.58
C ALA A 648 14.82 -7.60 33.01
N PHE A 649 15.92 -7.33 33.72
CA PHE A 649 16.79 -8.40 34.23
C PHE A 649 16.04 -9.31 35.20
N SER A 650 15.42 -8.75 36.24
CA SER A 650 14.69 -9.53 37.25
C SER A 650 13.50 -10.29 36.64
N ASN A 651 12.75 -9.67 35.73
CA ASN A 651 11.61 -10.30 35.04
C ASN A 651 12.06 -11.54 34.24
N SER A 652 13.18 -11.42 33.53
CA SER A 652 13.75 -12.54 32.77
C SER A 652 14.32 -13.65 33.65
N GLN A 653 15.01 -13.31 34.74
CA GLN A 653 15.73 -14.29 35.56
C GLN A 653 14.83 -14.96 36.60
N TYR A 654 13.91 -14.23 37.23
CA TYR A 654 13.15 -14.73 38.38
C TYR A 654 11.66 -14.96 38.10
N TYR A 655 11.10 -14.30 37.09
CA TYR A 655 9.66 -14.31 36.81
C TYR A 655 9.29 -14.85 35.42
N GLU A 656 10.23 -15.46 34.70
CA GLU A 656 10.00 -16.07 33.37
C GLU A 656 9.34 -15.11 32.35
N ASN A 657 9.62 -13.81 32.43
CA ASN A 657 8.99 -12.76 31.63
C ASN A 657 7.45 -12.66 31.77
N LYS A 658 6.89 -13.11 32.90
CA LYS A 658 5.44 -13.05 33.18
C LYS A 658 4.98 -11.66 33.65
N LEU A 659 5.89 -10.82 34.18
CA LEU A 659 5.50 -9.48 34.63
C LEU A 659 5.24 -8.56 33.43
N LEU A 660 4.10 -7.88 33.49
CA LEU A 660 3.64 -6.90 32.51
C LEU A 660 4.12 -5.50 32.93
N THR A 661 4.93 -4.89 32.08
CA THR A 661 5.49 -3.55 32.26
C THR A 661 4.73 -2.54 31.40
N PHE A 662 4.81 -1.26 31.78
CA PHE A 662 4.35 -0.17 30.92
C PHE A 662 5.49 0.26 29.99
N PRO A 663 5.25 0.40 28.67
CA PRO A 663 6.29 0.80 27.74
C PRO A 663 6.78 2.21 28.05
N SER A 664 8.10 2.42 28.03
CA SER A 664 8.68 3.72 28.32
C SER A 664 8.72 4.56 27.04
N PRO A 665 8.43 5.87 27.09
CA PRO A 665 8.53 6.73 25.91
C PRO A 665 9.96 6.90 25.36
N ASP A 666 10.99 6.39 26.05
CA ASP A 666 12.42 6.47 25.70
C ASP A 666 13.12 5.12 25.90
N ASP A 667 12.53 4.01 25.41
CA ASP A 667 13.05 2.64 25.60
C ASP A 667 14.47 2.42 25.04
N ILE A 668 15.00 3.33 24.22
CA ILE A 668 16.35 3.23 23.65
C ILE A 668 17.43 3.46 24.73
N LYS A 669 17.14 4.20 25.81
CA LYS A 669 18.14 4.55 26.83
C LYS A 669 17.92 3.81 28.14
N ASN A 670 18.73 2.77 28.36
CA ASN A 670 18.83 2.06 29.63
C ASN A 670 19.00 3.01 30.83
N LYS A 671 18.23 2.78 31.89
CA LYS A 671 18.29 3.53 33.15
C LYS A 671 19.12 2.84 34.25
N VAL A 672 19.80 1.75 33.90
CA VAL A 672 20.77 1.06 34.75
C VAL A 672 22.15 1.27 34.15
N THR A 673 23.09 1.75 34.96
CA THR A 673 24.47 2.01 34.54
C THR A 673 25.45 1.46 35.57
N PHE A 674 26.44 0.71 35.11
CA PHE A 674 27.56 0.28 35.95
C PHE A 674 28.68 1.32 35.89
N GLN A 675 29.02 1.90 37.04
CA GLN A 675 30.09 2.90 37.15
C GLN A 675 31.35 2.25 37.76
N PRO A 676 32.37 1.90 36.96
CA PRO A 676 33.61 1.36 37.52
C PRO A 676 34.34 2.45 38.30
N VAL A 677 34.64 2.18 39.57
CA VAL A 677 35.41 3.06 40.44
C VAL A 677 36.79 2.44 40.67
N SER A 678 37.85 3.20 40.38
CA SER A 678 39.22 2.77 40.65
C SER A 678 39.50 2.81 42.16
N GLY A 679 39.19 1.71 42.84
CA GLY A 679 39.36 1.49 44.27
C GLY A 679 39.86 0.07 44.57
N PHE A 680 40.02 -0.23 45.86
CA PHE A 680 40.32 -1.58 46.34
C PHE A 680 39.52 -1.88 47.61
N TYR A 681 39.23 -3.15 47.82
CA TYR A 681 38.56 -3.63 49.02
C TYR A 681 39.60 -3.98 50.11
N ASP A 682 39.61 -3.26 51.22
CA ASP A 682 40.57 -3.49 52.32
C ASP A 682 40.08 -4.59 53.28
N LYS A 683 40.09 -5.84 52.80
CA LYS A 683 39.57 -7.01 53.52
C LYS A 683 40.19 -7.17 54.93
N SER A 684 41.49 -6.95 55.07
CA SER A 684 42.23 -7.30 56.30
C SER A 684 42.18 -6.24 57.39
N LYS A 685 41.77 -5.01 57.08
CA LYS A 685 41.69 -3.92 58.07
C LYS A 685 40.28 -3.41 58.25
N SER A 686 39.79 -2.61 57.29
CA SER A 686 38.54 -1.86 57.45
C SER A 686 37.33 -2.59 56.89
N ARG A 687 37.51 -3.62 56.05
CA ARG A 687 36.43 -4.30 55.32
C ARG A 687 35.57 -3.31 54.52
N GLN A 688 36.20 -2.28 53.96
CA GLN A 688 35.57 -1.17 53.25
C GLN A 688 36.25 -0.92 51.90
N ASN A 689 35.52 -0.25 51.01
CA ASN A 689 36.06 0.36 49.80
C ASN A 689 35.84 1.88 49.88
N ARG A 690 36.89 2.59 50.31
CA ARG A 690 36.84 4.05 50.51
C ARG A 690 36.63 4.82 49.22
N ALA A 691 37.28 4.42 48.13
CA ALA A 691 37.17 5.12 46.85
C ALA A 691 35.74 5.04 46.29
N GLU A 692 35.08 3.90 46.47
CA GLU A 692 33.66 3.71 46.12
C GLU A 692 32.75 4.55 47.02
N ALA A 693 32.98 4.55 48.33
CA ALA A 693 32.21 5.39 49.26
C ALA A 693 32.31 6.89 48.91
N ASP A 694 33.53 7.38 48.63
CA ASP A 694 33.74 8.76 48.18
C ASP A 694 33.04 9.03 46.84
N ALA A 695 32.97 8.06 45.93
CA ALA A 695 32.26 8.21 44.66
C ALA A 695 30.74 8.32 44.86
N VAL A 696 30.16 7.50 45.75
CA VAL A 696 28.74 7.57 46.10
C VAL A 696 28.41 8.92 46.73
N VAL A 697 29.20 9.39 47.69
CA VAL A 697 28.99 10.70 48.33
C VAL A 697 29.09 11.83 47.31
N ARG A 698 30.10 11.83 46.43
CA ARG A 698 30.21 12.84 45.35
C ARG A 698 28.97 12.85 44.46
N GLU A 699 28.46 11.69 44.09
CA GLU A 699 27.29 11.57 43.23
C GLU A 699 26.01 12.08 43.92
N ILE A 700 25.86 11.83 45.23
CA ILE A 700 24.77 12.42 46.04
C ILE A 700 24.84 13.94 46.01
N LEU A 701 26.02 14.51 46.27
CA LEU A 701 26.21 15.96 46.27
C LEU A 701 25.94 16.59 44.90
N ILE A 702 26.36 15.95 43.81
CA ILE A 702 26.08 16.39 42.43
C ILE A 702 24.57 16.45 42.18
N ARG A 703 23.82 15.40 42.57
CA ARG A 703 22.37 15.36 42.40
C ARG A 703 21.66 16.41 43.23
N LEU A 704 22.05 16.60 44.49
CA LEU A 704 21.44 17.59 45.36
C LEU A 704 21.75 19.03 44.92
N SER A 705 22.91 19.26 44.30
CA SER A 705 23.33 20.58 43.80
C SER A 705 22.64 20.98 42.49
N ASP A 706 22.12 20.04 41.71
CA ASP A 706 21.42 20.31 40.45
C ASP A 706 19.91 20.52 40.68
N HIS A 707 19.39 21.66 40.22
CA HIS A 707 17.99 22.05 40.44
C HIS A 707 16.93 21.08 39.87
N LYS A 708 17.25 20.30 38.83
CA LYS A 708 16.35 19.30 38.27
C LYS A 708 16.51 17.95 38.96
N LEU A 709 17.74 17.53 39.26
CA LEU A 709 18.02 16.23 39.87
C LEU A 709 17.65 16.20 41.35
N SER A 710 17.76 17.31 42.07
CA SER A 710 17.43 17.42 43.49
C SER A 710 15.96 17.16 43.81
N LYS A 711 15.08 17.19 42.80
CA LYS A 711 13.66 16.85 42.92
C LYS A 711 13.39 15.35 42.93
N ARG A 712 14.39 14.51 42.65
CA ARG A 712 14.28 13.05 42.67
C ARG A 712 14.77 12.52 44.00
N SER A 713 13.99 11.68 44.64
CA SER A 713 14.38 11.02 45.88
C SER A 713 15.53 10.03 45.63
N ILE A 714 16.46 9.94 46.59
CA ILE A 714 17.68 9.15 46.48
C ILE A 714 17.71 8.11 47.60
N GLY A 715 18.12 6.88 47.27
CA GLY A 715 18.42 5.83 48.25
C GLY A 715 19.77 5.21 47.94
N VAL A 716 20.56 4.93 48.97
CA VAL A 716 21.84 4.22 48.84
C VAL A 716 21.68 2.85 49.47
N VAL A 717 22.00 1.81 48.70
CA VAL A 717 21.96 0.42 49.16
C VAL A 717 23.38 -0.12 49.19
N THR A 718 23.86 -0.45 50.38
CA THR A 718 25.18 -1.05 50.56
C THR A 718 25.06 -2.56 50.75
N PHE A 719 26.04 -3.30 50.26
CA PHE A 719 26.07 -4.76 50.46
C PHE A 719 26.75 -5.16 51.77
N SER A 720 27.32 -4.19 52.49
CA SER A 720 27.96 -4.35 53.80
C SER A 720 27.51 -3.23 54.73
N SER A 721 27.26 -3.57 56.00
CA SER A 721 26.96 -2.60 57.07
C SER A 721 28.18 -1.71 57.37
N VAL A 722 29.39 -2.26 57.28
CA VAL A 722 30.63 -1.51 57.51
C VAL A 722 30.87 -0.47 56.40
N GLN A 723 30.44 -0.78 55.17
CA GLN A 723 30.42 0.20 54.07
C GLN A 723 29.32 1.24 54.26
N GLN A 724 28.15 0.85 54.79
CA GLN A 724 27.04 1.77 55.12
C GLN A 724 27.52 2.89 56.03
N VAL A 725 28.12 2.51 57.18
CA VAL A 725 28.62 3.45 58.18
C VAL A 725 29.67 4.39 57.58
N LEU A 726 30.57 3.87 56.73
CA LEU A 726 31.55 4.72 56.07
C LEU A 726 30.91 5.78 55.17
N ILE A 727 29.89 5.42 54.39
CA ILE A 727 29.19 6.38 53.52
C ILE A 727 28.44 7.41 54.37
N GLU A 728 27.79 6.98 55.46
CA GLU A 728 27.10 7.88 56.41
C GLU A 728 28.06 8.89 57.04
N ASP A 729 29.23 8.44 57.51
CA ASP A 729 30.26 9.30 58.10
C ASP A 729 30.76 10.34 57.08
N LEU A 730 31.09 9.91 55.87
CA LEU A 730 31.58 10.79 54.80
C LEU A 730 30.52 11.78 54.33
N LEU A 731 29.27 11.35 54.26
CA LEU A 731 28.16 12.21 53.90
C LEU A 731 27.92 13.26 55.00
N THR A 732 28.00 12.87 56.27
CA THR A 732 27.91 13.80 57.41
C THR A 732 29.01 14.86 57.35
N GLU A 733 30.26 14.47 57.05
CA GLU A 733 31.35 15.43 56.84
C GLU A 733 31.10 16.36 55.65
N ALA A 734 30.50 15.85 54.57
CA ALA A 734 30.19 16.64 53.39
C ALA A 734 29.03 17.64 53.63
N PHE A 735 28.02 17.24 54.39
CA PHE A 735 26.89 18.07 54.82
C PHE A 735 27.31 19.16 55.81
N ALA A 736 28.22 18.86 56.74
CA ALA A 736 28.81 19.87 57.61
C ALA A 736 29.49 21.01 56.82
N ARG A 737 30.01 20.73 55.62
CA ARG A 737 30.59 21.73 54.70
C ARG A 737 29.54 22.40 53.80
N ASN A 738 28.36 21.81 53.64
CA ASN A 738 27.27 22.29 52.77
C ASN A 738 25.88 22.12 53.44
N PRO A 739 25.53 22.91 54.46
CA PRO A 739 24.30 22.70 55.26
C PRO A 739 22.99 22.82 54.46
N GLU A 740 23.00 23.60 53.37
CA GLU A 740 21.84 23.72 52.48
C GLU A 740 21.47 22.39 51.80
N LEU A 741 22.47 21.57 51.46
CA LEU A 741 22.25 20.26 50.85
C LEU A 741 21.70 19.24 51.84
N GLU A 742 22.10 19.33 53.11
CA GLU A 742 21.57 18.49 54.19
C GLU A 742 20.07 18.72 54.39
N THR A 743 19.67 19.99 54.44
CA THR A 743 18.26 20.38 54.57
C THR A 743 17.44 19.83 53.41
N LEU A 744 17.95 19.95 52.17
CA LEU A 744 17.30 19.39 50.98
C LEU A 744 17.18 17.86 51.04
N ALA A 745 18.18 17.16 51.59
CA ALA A 745 18.20 15.71 51.67
C ALA A 745 17.27 15.15 52.75
N LEU A 746 17.10 15.85 53.88
CA LEU A 746 16.39 15.36 55.07
C LEU A 746 14.96 15.89 55.22
N ASP A 747 14.68 17.13 54.80
CA ASP A 747 13.34 17.75 54.96
C ASP A 747 12.39 17.45 53.77
N SER A 748 12.83 16.61 52.84
CA SER A 748 12.02 16.08 51.74
C SER A 748 10.88 15.18 52.26
N SER A 749 9.78 15.07 51.52
CA SER A 749 8.73 14.07 51.79
C SER A 749 9.27 12.64 51.74
N GLU A 750 10.30 12.42 50.92
CA GLU A 750 11.04 11.17 50.82
C GLU A 750 12.52 11.47 51.11
N PRO A 751 12.95 11.39 52.39
CA PRO A 751 14.31 11.71 52.76
C PRO A 751 15.32 10.71 52.19
N LEU A 752 16.54 11.17 51.97
CA LEU A 752 17.68 10.31 51.61
C LEU A 752 17.87 9.23 52.67
N PHE A 753 18.02 7.97 52.24
CA PHE A 753 18.44 6.90 53.14
C PHE A 753 19.74 6.26 52.65
N ILE A 754 20.46 5.69 53.61
CA ILE A 754 21.58 4.79 53.37
C ILE A 754 21.28 3.54 54.21
N LYS A 755 21.13 2.39 53.57
CA LYS A 755 20.76 1.13 54.22
C LYS A 755 21.53 -0.03 53.60
N ASN A 756 21.78 -1.08 54.37
CA ASN A 756 22.27 -2.34 53.85
C ASN A 756 21.16 -3.16 53.18
N LEU A 757 21.53 -4.18 52.40
CA LEU A 757 20.60 -5.10 51.72
C LEU A 757 19.50 -5.66 52.63
N GLU A 758 19.82 -5.93 53.90
CA GLU A 758 18.91 -6.54 54.87
C GLU A 758 17.77 -5.60 55.30
N ASN A 759 18.00 -4.28 55.29
CA ASN A 759 17.07 -3.29 55.85
C ASN A 759 16.32 -2.48 54.79
N VAL A 760 16.55 -2.73 53.49
CA VAL A 760 15.99 -1.93 52.38
C VAL A 760 14.69 -2.48 51.81
N GLN A 761 14.26 -3.69 52.20
CA GLN A 761 13.03 -4.26 51.65
C GLN A 761 11.80 -3.38 51.96
N GLY A 762 10.96 -3.18 50.95
CA GLY A 762 9.82 -2.28 51.00
C GLY A 762 10.13 -0.81 50.71
N ASP A 763 11.39 -0.39 50.69
CA ASP A 763 11.77 0.97 50.32
C ASP A 763 11.84 1.16 48.79
N GLU A 764 11.43 2.33 48.33
CA GLU A 764 11.56 2.75 46.93
C GLU A 764 12.01 4.21 46.83
N ARG A 765 12.75 4.54 45.77
CA ARG A 765 13.22 5.89 45.46
C ARG A 765 13.26 6.08 43.95
N ASP A 766 13.18 7.33 43.50
CA ASP A 766 13.36 7.67 42.08
C ASP A 766 14.77 7.28 41.58
N VAL A 767 15.79 7.31 42.46
CA VAL A 767 17.17 6.92 42.16
C VAL A 767 17.73 6.03 43.27
N ILE A 768 18.22 4.86 42.90
CA ILE A 768 18.95 3.96 43.81
C ILE A 768 20.43 3.89 43.40
N LEU A 769 21.32 4.07 44.38
CA LEU A 769 22.75 3.91 44.24
C LEU A 769 23.18 2.64 44.98
N PHE A 770 23.66 1.64 44.24
CA PHE A 770 24.22 0.43 44.85
C PHE A 770 25.71 0.62 45.13
N SER A 771 26.14 0.36 46.36
CA SER A 771 27.54 0.21 46.73
C SER A 771 27.83 -1.24 47.08
N VAL A 772 28.56 -1.90 46.18
CA VAL A 772 28.95 -3.32 46.29
C VAL A 772 30.07 -3.48 47.31
N ALA A 773 31.02 -2.53 47.37
CA ALA A 773 32.24 -2.53 48.19
C ALA A 773 33.24 -3.66 47.92
N TYR A 774 32.78 -4.89 47.73
CA TYR A 774 33.61 -6.05 47.46
C TYR A 774 34.29 -5.95 46.10
N GLY A 775 35.57 -6.27 46.06
CA GLY A 775 36.37 -6.18 44.84
C GLY A 775 37.80 -6.67 45.06
N PRO A 776 38.68 -6.45 44.08
CA PRO A 776 40.11 -6.75 44.23
C PRO A 776 40.70 -6.02 45.44
N ASP A 777 41.56 -6.70 46.18
CA ASP A 777 42.41 -6.04 47.16
C ASP A 777 43.48 -5.17 46.48
N LYS A 778 44.34 -4.52 47.27
CA LYS A 778 45.39 -3.63 46.75
C LYS A 778 46.40 -4.34 45.83
N GLU A 779 46.53 -5.66 45.93
CA GLU A 779 47.40 -6.49 45.08
C GLU A 779 46.66 -7.04 43.84
N GLY A 780 45.38 -6.70 43.68
CA GLY A 780 44.54 -7.14 42.57
C GLY A 780 43.92 -8.53 42.76
N LYS A 781 44.01 -9.11 43.97
CA LYS A 781 43.46 -10.43 44.25
C LYS A 781 41.99 -10.34 44.63
N ILE A 782 41.15 -11.16 44.01
CA ILE A 782 39.71 -11.22 44.29
C ILE A 782 39.45 -12.37 45.27
N SER A 783 38.77 -12.06 46.37
CA SER A 783 38.25 -13.07 47.31
C SER A 783 36.85 -13.47 46.85
N LEU A 784 36.61 -14.77 46.64
CA LEU A 784 35.29 -15.32 46.29
C LEU A 784 34.34 -15.39 47.50
N ASN A 785 34.49 -14.48 48.48
CA ASN A 785 33.62 -14.40 49.66
C ASN A 785 32.97 -13.01 49.68
N PHE A 786 31.75 -12.93 49.15
CA PHE A 786 30.98 -11.69 48.96
C PHE A 786 29.92 -11.45 50.05
N GLY A 787 30.12 -12.01 51.24
CA GLY A 787 29.19 -11.83 52.37
C GLY A 787 27.80 -12.41 52.06
N PRO A 788 26.70 -11.67 52.32
CA PRO A 788 25.34 -12.17 52.11
C PRO A 788 25.03 -12.61 50.67
N LEU A 789 25.76 -12.10 49.67
CA LEU A 789 25.57 -12.44 48.25
C LEU A 789 25.97 -13.88 47.90
N ASN A 790 26.80 -14.52 48.73
CA ASN A 790 27.31 -15.86 48.48
C ASN A 790 26.41 -16.97 49.03
N ARG A 791 25.36 -16.62 49.77
CA ARG A 791 24.39 -17.61 50.25
C ARG A 791 23.57 -18.07 49.04
N GLU A 792 23.48 -19.38 48.85
CA GLU A 792 22.55 -19.97 47.87
C GLU A 792 21.13 -19.57 48.28
N GLY A 793 20.59 -18.53 47.64
CA GLY A 793 19.15 -18.39 47.52
C GLY A 793 18.71 -19.37 46.44
N ASP A 794 17.64 -20.12 46.69
CA ASP A 794 17.02 -21.09 45.76
C ASP A 794 16.60 -20.43 44.43
N GLY A 795 17.59 -20.22 43.58
CA GLY A 795 17.50 -19.89 42.16
C GLY A 795 18.17 -21.00 41.38
N GLY A 796 17.63 -22.22 41.50
CA GLY A 796 18.01 -23.35 40.67
C GLY A 796 17.72 -23.09 39.19
N ASP A 797 18.75 -23.35 38.38
CA ASP A 797 18.84 -23.52 36.91
C ASP A 797 18.25 -22.46 35.96
#